data_AF-A0A9Q3BF64-F1
#
_entry.id   AF-A0A9Q3BF64-F1
#
_cell.length_a   1.000
_cell.length_b   1.000
_cell.length_c   1.000
_cell.angle_alpha   90.00
_cell.angle_beta   90.00
_cell.angle_gamma   90.00
#
_symmetry.space_group_name_H-M   'P 1'
#
loop_
_entity.id
_entity.type
_entity.pdbx_description
1 polymer ?
#
loop_
_entity_poly.entity_id
_entity_poly.type
_entity_poly.pdbx_seq_one_letter_code
_entity_poly.pdbx_strand_id
1 'polypeptide(L)'
;MNQNLHQQESSSIDFKKLSSFKFIKIKSKLKAFLIFLFIILTLIWLSTISSTSSSVYSNLSETAYHKISKIYSNLPFQNNNDNQTQHSSSKSINQFNQESLKNRKFLVRDWSPWLGFNNVRYIIETGLLLAHLLNRELVLPGFSYATACEYSDDICAALTPMFIHGVPVDLKDITNRTFYPDPDQGTTILKPPVPTQNWKGWVLPLDVMLDTDHVISTWKHSIKFEDFIKLTNPDPSYHSIGMSTGKWSTDYNSKLTYRKLPNALFTNFSLTMVDKLPKPIEPLIDFKDRSKKTAPDPIIKKCESTLNRLATLSRKRSISSIQHVSSDSHQKRQNQALKEQNQFPSWDESLITGDQLTGNLSNVDHPLLEQCLASKNLRTAYGFTLAGWWMKAPYVPAKYVKPLTKMVGWWDSLHSYDEQILHIEGEIHNGFPPGSMIWTSLEGRDEYRRLVREAIRPPEIYQRIAAKLELKMRARCGGRSWVASHLRRGDFLGYEWASKDITNQWRWIENNVDYGVKLLNWNTTFLKPIHDAFNTSLEPPQAGDPLYLATNTRLDDELKFLRSKNVVLLSDLLDESDKKELGFSAYFMDTLAIVEQCLIMRAGFFYGDGHSSVAGLILNRRVFYGIDEQVTKIEYLKQPGDGQ
;
A
#
# COMPACT_ATOMS: atom_id res chain seq x y z
N MET A 1 34.79 30.81 29.49
CA MET A 1 36.18 31.30 29.46
C MET A 1 36.78 30.89 28.12
N ASN A 2 37.25 31.87 27.34
CA ASN A 2 37.98 31.85 26.04
C ASN A 2 37.21 31.31 24.82
N GLN A 3 36.78 32.10 23.81
CA GLN A 3 37.51 32.89 22.78
C GLN A 3 38.55 32.03 22.02
N ASN A 4 38.64 31.97 20.68
CA ASN A 4 38.43 32.98 19.64
C ASN A 4 38.55 32.36 18.21
N LEU A 5 38.00 33.09 17.21
CA LEU A 5 38.46 33.30 15.80
C LEU A 5 38.39 32.11 14.79
N HIS A 6 38.10 32.25 13.48
CA HIS A 6 38.27 33.33 12.50
C HIS A 6 37.29 33.21 11.30
N GLN A 7 37.06 34.35 10.63
CA GLN A 7 36.30 34.60 9.39
C GLN A 7 37.27 35.13 8.29
N GLN A 8 36.81 35.22 7.02
CA GLN A 8 37.42 35.76 5.76
C GLN A 8 38.19 34.73 4.89
N GLU A 9 38.22 34.73 3.54
CA GLU A 9 37.87 35.67 2.45
C GLU A 9 37.78 34.88 1.11
N SER A 10 36.81 35.15 0.20
CA SER A 10 36.92 35.87 -1.09
C SER A 10 37.98 35.41 -2.12
N SER A 11 37.55 35.16 -3.38
CA SER A 11 38.35 35.44 -4.57
C SER A 11 37.47 35.71 -5.81
N SER A 12 37.66 36.89 -6.40
CA SER A 12 37.10 37.35 -7.67
C SER A 12 38.21 37.42 -8.71
N ILE A 13 37.94 37.00 -9.95
CA ILE A 13 38.89 37.09 -11.08
C ILE A 13 38.52 38.30 -11.96
N ASP A 14 39.54 39.10 -12.26
CA ASP A 14 39.55 40.30 -13.10
C ASP A 14 40.05 39.98 -14.52
N PHE A 15 39.48 40.65 -15.53
CA PHE A 15 40.04 40.73 -16.88
C PHE A 15 39.65 42.05 -17.56
N LYS A 16 40.64 42.94 -17.75
CA LYS A 16 40.66 44.06 -18.73
C LYS A 16 41.36 43.54 -20.01
N LYS A 17 41.08 43.94 -21.25
CA LYS A 17 41.03 45.25 -21.95
C LYS A 17 40.62 44.90 -23.42
N LEU A 18 39.92 45.67 -24.27
CA LEU A 18 40.35 46.88 -24.99
C LEU A 18 39.27 47.30 -26.03
N SER A 19 39.09 48.62 -26.15
CA SER A 19 38.76 49.46 -27.34
C SER A 19 37.47 49.31 -28.19
N SER A 20 36.84 50.50 -28.34
CA SER A 20 36.12 51.09 -29.49
C SER A 20 34.86 50.42 -30.06
N PHE A 21 33.75 51.18 -30.11
CA PHE A 21 32.86 51.39 -31.29
C PHE A 21 31.60 52.16 -30.88
N LYS A 22 31.61 53.49 -31.09
CA LYS A 22 30.40 54.33 -31.05
C LYS A 22 29.64 54.18 -32.37
N PHE A 23 28.80 53.15 -32.54
CA PHE A 23 27.74 53.13 -33.60
C PHE A 23 26.55 52.18 -33.32
N ILE A 24 26.39 51.65 -32.09
CA ILE A 24 25.43 50.56 -31.79
C ILE A 24 24.12 51.02 -31.08
N LYS A 25 23.97 52.32 -30.77
CA LYS A 25 22.82 52.77 -29.93
C LYS A 25 21.44 52.79 -30.63
N ILE A 26 21.37 52.74 -31.96
CA ILE A 26 20.07 52.80 -32.69
C ILE A 26 19.47 51.39 -32.90
N LYS A 27 20.28 50.36 -33.14
CA LYS A 27 19.78 48.97 -33.35
C LYS A 27 19.24 48.32 -32.07
N SER A 28 19.75 48.70 -30.90
CA SER A 28 19.30 48.15 -29.60
C SER A 28 17.88 48.62 -29.23
N LYS A 29 17.53 49.89 -29.50
CA LYS A 29 16.19 50.40 -29.23
C LYS A 29 15.13 49.81 -30.16
N LEU A 30 15.46 49.58 -31.43
CA LEU A 30 14.54 48.93 -32.38
C LEU A 30 14.29 47.46 -32.04
N LYS A 31 15.31 46.71 -31.60
CA LYS A 31 15.14 45.34 -31.11
C LYS A 31 14.27 45.28 -29.85
N ALA A 32 14.49 46.19 -28.89
CA ALA A 32 13.67 46.24 -27.67
C ALA A 32 12.20 46.58 -28.00
N PHE A 33 11.96 47.49 -28.93
CA PHE A 33 10.61 47.84 -29.40
C PHE A 33 9.92 46.67 -30.11
N LEU A 34 10.63 45.94 -30.98
CA LEU A 34 10.08 44.77 -31.67
C LEU A 34 9.77 43.60 -30.71
N ILE A 35 10.60 43.38 -29.69
CA ILE A 35 10.32 42.37 -28.65
C ILE A 35 9.08 42.76 -27.84
N PHE A 36 8.96 44.05 -27.47
CA PHE A 36 7.79 44.55 -26.75
C PHE A 36 6.50 44.44 -27.58
N LEU A 37 6.56 44.77 -28.88
CA LEU A 37 5.43 44.62 -29.79
C LEU A 37 5.03 43.15 -29.96
N PHE A 38 6.00 42.24 -30.05
CA PHE A 38 5.73 40.80 -30.13
C PHE A 38 5.00 40.31 -28.88
N ILE A 39 5.46 40.68 -27.68
CA ILE A 39 4.81 40.31 -26.41
C ILE A 39 3.37 40.81 -26.34
N ILE A 40 3.10 42.06 -26.76
CA ILE A 40 1.74 42.60 -26.79
C ILE A 40 0.85 41.82 -27.77
N LEU A 41 1.36 41.49 -28.96
CA LEU A 41 0.62 40.70 -29.94
C LEU A 41 0.36 39.27 -29.44
N THR A 42 1.31 38.64 -28.74
CA THR A 42 1.09 37.32 -28.12
C THR A 42 0.03 37.40 -27.02
N LEU A 43 0.03 38.46 -26.20
CA LEU A 43 -0.98 38.66 -25.15
C LEU A 43 -2.38 38.92 -25.72
N ILE A 44 -2.49 39.68 -26.82
CA ILE A 44 -3.77 39.90 -27.52
C ILE A 44 -4.26 38.60 -28.20
N TRP A 45 -3.36 37.80 -28.74
CA TRP A 45 -3.69 36.51 -29.33
C TRP A 45 -4.14 35.49 -28.26
N LEU A 46 -3.48 35.46 -27.10
CA LEU A 46 -3.87 34.62 -25.97
C LEU A 46 -5.22 35.04 -25.35
N SER A 47 -5.53 36.35 -25.32
CA SER A 47 -6.82 36.83 -24.80
C SER A 47 -7.99 36.53 -25.74
N THR A 48 -7.75 36.51 -27.07
CA THR A 48 -8.77 36.15 -28.07
C THR A 48 -9.03 34.64 -28.16
N ILE A 49 -8.05 33.80 -27.85
CA ILE A 49 -8.24 32.34 -27.72
C ILE A 49 -8.99 31.98 -26.44
N SER A 50 -8.77 32.72 -25.35
CA SER A 50 -9.45 32.45 -24.07
C SER A 50 -10.94 32.80 -24.10
N SER A 51 -11.35 33.78 -24.90
CA SER A 51 -12.77 34.18 -25.01
C SER A 51 -13.60 33.28 -25.93
N THR A 52 -12.98 32.68 -26.95
CA THR A 52 -13.69 31.80 -27.91
C THR A 52 -13.76 30.34 -27.47
N SER A 53 -12.82 29.89 -26.64
CA SER A 53 -12.86 28.53 -26.06
C SER A 53 -13.91 28.40 -24.94
N SER A 54 -14.12 29.43 -24.11
CA SER A 54 -15.05 29.32 -22.96
C SER A 54 -16.52 29.09 -23.34
N SER A 55 -17.03 29.66 -24.44
CA SER A 55 -18.45 29.52 -24.83
C SER A 55 -18.77 28.26 -25.63
N VAL A 56 -17.76 27.68 -26.31
CA VAL A 56 -17.94 26.42 -27.05
C VAL A 56 -17.89 25.22 -26.10
N TYR A 57 -17.08 25.29 -25.03
CA TYR A 57 -17.03 24.24 -24.00
C TYR A 57 -18.29 24.19 -23.12
N SER A 58 -18.94 25.33 -22.83
CA SER A 58 -20.16 25.34 -22.00
C SER A 58 -21.35 24.65 -22.67
N ASN A 59 -21.54 24.85 -23.98
CA ASN A 59 -22.71 24.31 -24.70
C ASN A 59 -22.56 22.82 -25.06
N LEU A 60 -21.34 22.34 -25.31
CA LEU A 60 -21.08 20.92 -25.53
C LEU A 60 -21.21 20.10 -24.23
N SER A 61 -20.81 20.69 -23.11
CA SER A 61 -20.95 20.11 -21.77
C SER A 61 -22.42 19.87 -21.40
N GLU A 62 -23.29 20.87 -21.60
CA GLU A 62 -24.69 20.78 -21.17
C GLU A 62 -25.50 19.73 -21.97
N THR A 63 -25.22 19.63 -23.27
CA THR A 63 -25.88 18.65 -24.15
C THR A 63 -25.39 17.22 -23.88
N ALA A 64 -24.09 17.05 -23.62
CA ALA A 64 -23.52 15.77 -23.21
C ALA A 64 -24.04 15.34 -21.83
N TYR A 65 -24.11 16.28 -20.88
CA TYR A 65 -24.62 16.06 -19.53
C TYR A 65 -26.08 15.60 -19.52
N HIS A 66 -26.97 16.23 -20.30
CA HIS A 66 -28.36 15.79 -20.39
C HIS A 66 -28.53 14.41 -21.05
N LYS A 67 -27.70 14.10 -22.05
CA LYS A 67 -27.75 12.80 -22.74
C LYS A 67 -27.21 11.66 -21.86
N ILE A 68 -26.16 11.94 -21.08
CA ILE A 68 -25.57 11.07 -20.07
C ILE A 68 -26.57 10.87 -18.92
N SER A 69 -27.03 11.95 -18.27
CA SER A 69 -28.01 11.92 -17.17
C SER A 69 -29.24 11.06 -17.47
N LYS A 70 -29.81 11.16 -18.67
CA LYS A 70 -30.99 10.38 -19.10
C LYS A 70 -30.70 8.89 -19.35
N ILE A 71 -29.44 8.54 -19.64
CA ILE A 71 -28.98 7.13 -19.72
C ILE A 71 -28.75 6.58 -18.30
N TYR A 72 -28.22 7.39 -17.39
CA TYR A 72 -27.88 6.97 -16.02
C TYR A 72 -29.05 6.96 -15.04
N SER A 73 -30.10 7.76 -15.24
CA SER A 73 -31.34 7.67 -14.46
C SER A 73 -32.07 6.32 -14.61
N ASN A 74 -31.68 5.53 -15.61
CA ASN A 74 -32.21 4.19 -15.88
C ASN A 74 -31.22 3.08 -15.53
N LEU A 75 -30.00 3.41 -15.04
CA LEU A 75 -29.11 2.39 -14.53
C LEU A 75 -29.56 2.04 -13.11
N PRO A 76 -29.98 0.79 -12.87
CA PRO A 76 -30.29 0.36 -11.54
C PRO A 76 -28.98 0.36 -10.75
N PHE A 77 -28.74 1.40 -9.95
CA PHE A 77 -28.22 1.19 -8.61
C PHE A 77 -29.34 0.47 -7.83
N GLN A 78 -29.71 -0.73 -8.29
CA GLN A 78 -30.42 -1.67 -7.45
C GLN A 78 -29.36 -2.11 -6.45
N ASN A 79 -29.42 -1.50 -5.27
CA ASN A 79 -29.21 -2.26 -4.06
C ASN A 79 -29.99 -3.57 -4.26
N ASN A 80 -29.29 -4.68 -4.53
CA ASN A 80 -29.85 -6.03 -4.45
C ASN A 80 -30.15 -6.40 -2.98
N ASN A 81 -30.70 -5.45 -2.22
CA ASN A 81 -31.42 -5.73 -1.00
C ASN A 81 -32.87 -5.92 -1.43
N ASP A 82 -33.17 -7.15 -1.83
CA ASP A 82 -34.53 -7.61 -2.01
C ASP A 82 -35.40 -7.14 -0.85
N ASN A 83 -36.53 -6.54 -1.20
CA ASN A 83 -37.60 -6.13 -0.31
C ASN A 83 -38.10 -7.32 0.53
N GLN A 84 -37.48 -7.57 1.67
CA GLN A 84 -38.15 -8.26 2.77
C GLN A 84 -38.97 -7.26 3.57
N THR A 85 -40.26 -7.54 3.58
CA THR A 85 -41.34 -6.82 4.22
C THR A 85 -41.10 -6.71 5.73
N GLN A 86 -40.59 -5.58 6.22
CA GLN A 86 -40.58 -5.25 7.65
C GLN A 86 -41.57 -4.12 7.95
N HIS A 87 -42.84 -4.50 8.09
CA HIS A 87 -43.86 -3.66 8.71
C HIS A 87 -44.50 -4.41 9.89
N SER A 88 -43.78 -4.47 11.01
CA SER A 88 -44.36 -4.52 12.37
C SER A 88 -43.28 -4.65 13.45
N SER A 89 -43.25 -3.71 14.42
CA SER A 89 -42.48 -3.68 15.68
C SER A 89 -41.25 -2.75 15.81
N SER A 90 -41.39 -1.47 15.45
CA SER A 90 -40.34 -0.44 15.70
C SER A 90 -40.06 -0.10 17.18
N LYS A 91 -40.85 -0.63 18.13
CA LYS A 91 -40.66 -0.35 19.58
C LYS A 91 -39.75 -1.34 20.33
N SER A 92 -39.47 -2.53 19.80
CA SER A 92 -38.57 -3.50 20.48
C SER A 92 -37.11 -3.44 19.99
N ILE A 93 -36.86 -2.95 18.77
CA ILE A 93 -35.52 -2.91 18.15
C ILE A 93 -34.62 -1.88 18.86
N ASN A 94 -35.16 -0.73 19.25
CA ASN A 94 -34.37 0.35 19.87
C ASN A 94 -33.84 0.01 21.26
N GLN A 95 -34.52 -0.84 22.04
CA GLN A 95 -34.06 -1.23 23.38
C GLN A 95 -33.03 -2.37 23.31
N PHE A 96 -33.22 -3.32 22.39
CA PHE A 96 -32.26 -4.41 22.15
C PHE A 96 -30.90 -3.90 21.62
N ASN A 97 -30.93 -2.80 20.86
CA ASN A 97 -29.72 -2.17 20.32
C ASN A 97 -28.91 -1.40 21.39
N GLN A 98 -29.54 -0.88 22.45
CA GLN A 98 -28.80 -0.14 23.50
C GLN A 98 -28.07 -1.05 24.48
N GLU A 99 -28.65 -2.18 24.88
CA GLU A 99 -27.96 -3.15 25.75
C GLU A 99 -26.79 -3.83 25.02
N SER A 100 -26.98 -4.16 23.73
CA SER A 100 -25.90 -4.71 22.90
C SER A 100 -24.76 -3.71 22.68
N LEU A 101 -25.04 -2.41 22.60
CA LEU A 101 -24.04 -1.35 22.50
C LEU A 101 -23.15 -1.19 23.74
N LYS A 102 -23.72 -1.39 24.94
CA LYS A 102 -23.04 -1.11 26.21
C LYS A 102 -21.75 -1.91 26.39
N ASN A 103 -21.68 -3.10 25.81
CA ASN A 103 -20.54 -4.01 25.94
C ASN A 103 -19.61 -3.98 24.73
N ARG A 104 -19.93 -3.23 23.68
CA ARG A 104 -19.11 -3.15 22.46
C ARG A 104 -18.06 -2.07 22.59
N LYS A 105 -16.87 -2.37 22.10
CA LYS A 105 -15.72 -1.46 22.04
C LYS A 105 -15.23 -1.38 20.61
N PHE A 106 -15.16 -0.16 20.12
CA PHE A 106 -14.76 0.19 18.78
C PHE A 106 -13.34 0.76 18.77
N LEU A 107 -12.63 0.47 17.68
CA LEU A 107 -11.43 1.17 17.27
C LEU A 107 -11.80 1.99 16.03
N VAL A 108 -11.48 3.27 16.06
CA VAL A 108 -11.67 4.18 14.92
C VAL A 108 -10.36 4.87 14.63
N ARG A 109 -10.20 5.39 13.42
CA ARG A 109 -8.99 6.09 13.03
C ARG A 109 -9.26 7.14 11.97
N ASP A 110 -8.33 8.07 11.86
CA ASP A 110 -8.22 8.87 10.67
C ASP A 110 -7.72 7.97 9.52
N TRP A 111 -8.36 8.16 8.36
CA TRP A 111 -8.05 7.47 7.11
C TRP A 111 -7.37 8.44 6.14
N SER A 112 -6.58 7.91 5.21
CA SER A 112 -6.13 8.65 4.01
C SER A 112 -6.82 8.11 2.76
N PRO A 113 -8.13 8.40 2.56
CA PRO A 113 -8.90 7.85 1.45
C PRO A 113 -8.39 8.31 0.08
N TRP A 114 -7.57 9.36 0.00
CA TRP A 114 -7.02 9.90 -1.25
C TRP A 114 -5.81 9.12 -1.80
N LEU A 115 -5.30 8.16 -1.05
CA LEU A 115 -4.23 7.28 -1.53
C LEU A 115 -4.84 6.23 -2.46
N GLY A 116 -4.03 5.71 -3.39
CA GLY A 116 -4.44 4.58 -4.21
C GLY A 116 -4.82 3.37 -3.35
N PHE A 117 -5.75 2.54 -3.84
CA PHE A 117 -6.40 1.50 -3.04
C PHE A 117 -5.43 0.59 -2.26
N ASN A 118 -4.32 0.17 -2.85
CA ASN A 118 -3.36 -0.70 -2.17
C ASN A 118 -2.71 -0.06 -0.92
N ASN A 119 -2.66 1.27 -0.85
CA ASN A 119 -2.24 1.97 0.37
C ASN A 119 -3.37 2.02 1.40
N VAL A 120 -4.62 2.26 0.97
CA VAL A 120 -5.81 2.23 1.83
C VAL A 120 -6.03 0.83 2.42
N ARG A 121 -5.83 -0.22 1.61
CA ARG A 121 -5.82 -1.63 2.03
C ARG A 121 -4.87 -1.86 3.21
N TYR A 122 -3.64 -1.36 3.11
CA TYR A 122 -2.64 -1.50 4.17
C TYR A 122 -2.98 -0.73 5.46
N ILE A 123 -3.59 0.44 5.31
CA ILE A 123 -4.15 1.22 6.41
C ILE A 123 -5.25 0.42 7.12
N ILE A 124 -6.13 -0.25 6.37
CA ILE A 124 -7.18 -1.14 6.90
C ILE A 124 -6.57 -2.35 7.61
N GLU A 125 -5.61 -3.05 6.98
CA GLU A 125 -4.86 -4.15 7.60
C GLU A 125 -4.28 -3.75 8.97
N THR A 126 -3.76 -2.53 9.06
CA THR A 126 -3.22 -2.00 10.31
C THR A 126 -4.28 -1.80 11.38
N GLY A 127 -5.42 -1.22 11.00
CA GLY A 127 -6.55 -1.06 11.90
C GLY A 127 -7.07 -2.42 12.39
N LEU A 128 -7.14 -3.42 11.52
CA LEU A 128 -7.68 -4.75 11.83
C LEU A 128 -6.81 -5.50 12.84
N LEU A 129 -5.48 -5.40 12.72
CA LEU A 129 -4.57 -5.97 13.72
C LEU A 129 -4.66 -5.29 15.07
N LEU A 130 -4.71 -3.96 15.09
CA LEU A 130 -4.84 -3.21 16.33
C LEU A 130 -6.18 -3.51 17.02
N ALA A 131 -7.26 -3.61 16.24
CA ALA A 131 -8.58 -3.97 16.74
C ALA A 131 -8.56 -5.39 17.34
N HIS A 132 -7.98 -6.36 16.63
CA HIS A 132 -7.80 -7.72 17.15
C HIS A 132 -6.96 -7.76 18.43
N LEU A 133 -5.79 -7.10 18.44
CA LEU A 133 -4.87 -7.04 19.58
C LEU A 133 -5.54 -6.46 20.83
N LEU A 134 -6.40 -5.46 20.66
CA LEU A 134 -7.08 -4.75 21.75
C LEU A 134 -8.47 -5.32 22.06
N ASN A 135 -8.89 -6.39 21.38
CA ASN A 135 -10.24 -6.96 21.46
C ASN A 135 -11.35 -5.91 21.24
N ARG A 136 -11.22 -5.17 20.14
CA ARG A 136 -12.14 -4.13 19.67
C ARG A 136 -12.65 -4.47 18.28
N GLU A 137 -13.68 -3.77 17.84
CA GLU A 137 -14.19 -3.81 16.47
C GLU A 137 -13.71 -2.57 15.71
N LEU A 138 -12.97 -2.76 14.61
CA LEU A 138 -12.58 -1.67 13.73
C LEU A 138 -13.79 -1.16 12.96
N VAL A 139 -14.10 0.13 13.07
CA VAL A 139 -15.05 0.77 12.13
C VAL A 139 -14.32 1.00 10.82
N LEU A 140 -14.68 0.27 9.77
CA LEU A 140 -14.08 0.44 8.43
C LEU A 140 -14.44 1.81 7.84
N PRO A 141 -13.63 2.39 6.93
CA PRO A 141 -14.02 3.63 6.24
C PRO A 141 -15.24 3.37 5.34
N GLY A 142 -16.13 4.35 5.19
CA GLY A 142 -17.29 4.22 4.30
C GLY A 142 -16.93 4.33 2.81
N PHE A 143 -15.83 5.00 2.48
CA PHE A 143 -15.40 5.24 1.10
C PHE A 143 -13.87 5.35 0.97
N SER A 144 -13.41 5.31 -0.28
CA SER A 144 -12.07 5.68 -0.72
C SER A 144 -12.18 6.57 -1.95
N TYR A 145 -11.14 7.31 -2.29
CA TYR A 145 -11.08 8.01 -3.58
C TYR A 145 -10.44 7.13 -4.64
N ALA A 146 -11.04 7.06 -5.83
CA ALA A 146 -10.30 6.71 -7.03
C ALA A 146 -9.44 7.90 -7.46
N THR A 147 -8.21 7.61 -7.86
CA THR A 147 -7.20 8.62 -8.21
C THR A 147 -7.21 8.99 -9.69
N ALA A 148 -7.83 8.15 -10.53
CA ALA A 148 -7.95 8.39 -11.97
C ALA A 148 -9.21 7.77 -12.57
N CYS A 149 -9.70 8.40 -13.63
CA CYS A 149 -10.79 7.95 -14.49
C CYS A 149 -10.20 7.32 -15.76
N GLU A 150 -10.81 6.25 -16.25
CA GLU A 150 -10.47 5.62 -17.55
C GLU A 150 -10.98 6.47 -18.74
N TYR A 151 -12.00 7.29 -18.49
CA TYR A 151 -12.65 8.15 -19.46
C TYR A 151 -12.33 9.63 -19.20
N SER A 152 -12.98 10.55 -19.92
CA SER A 152 -12.92 11.96 -19.58
C SER A 152 -13.52 12.22 -18.19
N ASP A 153 -13.02 13.25 -17.52
CA ASP A 153 -13.41 13.57 -16.15
C ASP A 153 -14.91 13.80 -16.00
N ASP A 154 -15.53 14.46 -16.99
CA ASP A 154 -16.97 14.73 -17.01
C ASP A 154 -17.81 13.44 -16.97
N ILE A 155 -17.33 12.36 -17.61
CA ILE A 155 -18.02 11.07 -17.60
C ILE A 155 -18.00 10.48 -16.19
N CYS A 156 -16.84 10.44 -15.53
CA CYS A 156 -16.75 9.91 -14.17
C CYS A 156 -17.42 10.81 -13.12
N ALA A 157 -17.35 12.14 -13.28
CA ALA A 157 -18.00 13.10 -12.40
C ALA A 157 -19.54 13.02 -12.47
N ALA A 158 -20.09 12.54 -13.58
CA ALA A 158 -21.52 12.25 -13.70
C ALA A 158 -21.96 10.99 -12.93
N LEU A 159 -21.03 10.09 -12.57
CA LEU A 159 -21.32 8.83 -11.87
C LEU A 159 -21.23 8.95 -10.36
N THR A 160 -20.28 9.73 -9.86
CA THR A 160 -20.01 9.88 -8.43
C THR A 160 -19.33 11.21 -8.13
N PRO A 161 -19.44 11.75 -6.91
CA PRO A 161 -18.79 13.01 -6.56
C PRO A 161 -17.30 13.01 -6.89
N MET A 162 -16.90 14.01 -7.67
CA MET A 162 -15.52 14.32 -7.98
C MET A 162 -15.10 15.54 -7.17
N PHE A 163 -13.90 15.47 -6.59
CA PHE A 163 -13.26 16.61 -5.96
C PHE A 163 -12.01 16.99 -6.71
N ILE A 164 -11.78 18.29 -6.83
CA ILE A 164 -10.59 18.88 -7.43
C ILE A 164 -9.81 19.58 -6.32
N HIS A 165 -8.51 19.37 -6.27
CA HIS A 165 -7.62 19.99 -5.28
C HIS A 165 -7.79 21.51 -5.28
N GLY A 166 -8.05 22.07 -4.10
CA GLY A 166 -8.22 23.52 -3.91
C GLY A 166 -9.58 24.09 -4.37
N VAL A 167 -10.46 23.28 -4.96
CA VAL A 167 -11.79 23.72 -5.40
C VAL A 167 -12.83 23.35 -4.33
N PRO A 168 -13.41 24.31 -3.61
CA PRO A 168 -14.44 24.03 -2.62
C PRO A 168 -15.75 23.59 -3.28
N VAL A 169 -16.49 22.72 -2.60
CA VAL A 169 -17.85 22.33 -2.98
C VAL A 169 -18.79 22.68 -1.83
N ASP A 170 -19.80 23.53 -2.05
CA ASP A 170 -20.82 23.83 -1.02
C ASP A 170 -21.95 22.80 -1.09
N LEU A 171 -22.14 22.07 0.01
CA LEU A 171 -23.16 21.05 0.13
C LEU A 171 -24.59 21.58 0.06
N LYS A 172 -24.80 22.90 0.23
CA LYS A 172 -26.12 23.52 0.08
C LYS A 172 -26.67 23.45 -1.34
N ASP A 173 -25.77 23.39 -2.32
CA ASP A 173 -26.13 23.40 -3.75
C ASP A 173 -26.30 21.97 -4.31
N ILE A 174 -26.11 20.94 -3.46
CA ILE A 174 -26.12 19.55 -3.87
C ILE A 174 -27.46 18.91 -3.53
N THR A 175 -28.17 18.44 -4.56
CA THR A 175 -29.44 17.72 -4.42
C THR A 175 -29.27 16.26 -3.99
N ASN A 176 -28.13 15.64 -4.30
CA ASN A 176 -27.86 14.22 -4.01
C ASN A 176 -26.87 14.03 -2.86
N ARG A 177 -27.17 14.63 -1.71
CA ARG A 177 -26.27 14.77 -0.54
C ARG A 177 -25.72 13.44 -0.01
N THR A 178 -26.45 12.34 -0.18
CA THR A 178 -26.10 11.01 0.39
C THR A 178 -24.86 10.39 -0.25
N PHE A 179 -24.47 10.78 -1.46
CA PHE A 179 -23.25 10.30 -2.11
C PHE A 179 -22.00 11.10 -1.71
N TYR A 180 -22.19 12.24 -1.06
CA TYR A 180 -21.09 13.10 -0.66
C TYR A 180 -20.63 12.76 0.76
N PRO A 181 -19.30 12.75 1.00
CA PRO A 181 -18.77 12.68 2.34
C PRO A 181 -19.11 13.94 3.15
N ASP A 182 -18.96 13.84 4.47
CA ASP A 182 -19.24 14.94 5.36
C ASP A 182 -18.15 16.03 5.28
N PRO A 183 -18.55 17.30 5.46
CA PRO A 183 -17.61 18.40 5.56
C PRO A 183 -16.91 18.37 6.92
N ASP A 184 -15.86 19.18 7.07
CA ASP A 184 -15.28 19.41 8.39
C ASP A 184 -16.32 20.03 9.35
N GLN A 185 -16.14 19.82 10.66
CA GLN A 185 -17.09 20.28 11.66
C GLN A 185 -17.37 21.78 11.54
N GLY A 186 -18.66 22.15 11.53
CA GLY A 186 -19.12 23.54 11.51
C GLY A 186 -19.12 24.22 10.14
N THR A 187 -18.89 23.49 9.03
CA THR A 187 -18.96 24.04 7.67
C THR A 187 -19.85 23.20 6.76
N THR A 188 -20.42 23.80 5.70
CA THR A 188 -21.09 23.08 4.59
C THR A 188 -20.17 22.90 3.39
N ILE A 189 -18.95 23.43 3.48
CA ILE A 189 -17.97 23.44 2.40
C ILE A 189 -17.05 22.22 2.53
N LEU A 190 -16.99 21.42 1.47
CA LEU A 190 -16.04 20.33 1.31
C LEU A 190 -14.75 20.86 0.67
N LYS A 191 -13.63 20.58 1.32
CA LYS A 191 -12.27 20.88 0.83
C LYS A 191 -11.35 19.68 1.13
N PRO A 192 -11.53 18.54 0.44
CA PRO A 192 -10.74 17.35 0.74
C PRO A 192 -9.25 17.61 0.48
N PRO A 193 -8.35 17.02 1.28
CA PRO A 193 -6.91 17.21 1.17
C PRO A 193 -6.36 16.28 0.08
N VAL A 194 -6.89 16.38 -1.15
CA VAL A 194 -6.38 15.60 -2.27
C VAL A 194 -4.93 16.04 -2.53
N PRO A 195 -3.92 15.15 -2.54
CA PRO A 195 -2.52 15.56 -2.70
C PRO A 195 -2.29 16.27 -4.03
N THR A 196 -1.32 17.17 -4.10
CA THR A 196 -0.99 17.87 -5.35
C THR A 196 -0.61 16.92 -6.50
N GLN A 197 -0.12 15.71 -6.19
CA GLN A 197 0.16 14.69 -7.21
C GLN A 197 -1.12 14.14 -7.88
N ASN A 198 -2.23 14.09 -7.13
CA ASN A 198 -3.54 13.68 -7.62
C ASN A 198 -4.45 14.90 -7.54
N TRP A 199 -4.44 15.77 -8.55
CA TRP A 199 -5.22 17.01 -8.52
C TRP A 199 -6.75 16.79 -8.47
N LYS A 200 -7.23 15.54 -8.55
CA LYS A 200 -8.63 15.15 -8.49
C LYS A 200 -8.82 13.76 -7.85
N GLY A 201 -10.03 13.50 -7.37
CA GLY A 201 -10.44 12.17 -6.89
C GLY A 201 -11.95 11.96 -6.88
N TRP A 202 -12.38 10.72 -7.10
CA TRP A 202 -13.81 10.32 -7.18
C TRP A 202 -14.18 9.45 -5.98
N VAL A 203 -15.30 9.74 -5.32
CA VAL A 203 -15.75 8.98 -4.15
C VAL A 203 -16.25 7.61 -4.57
N LEU A 204 -15.57 6.55 -4.12
CA LEU A 204 -16.02 5.17 -4.32
C LEU A 204 -16.40 4.56 -2.97
N PRO A 205 -17.57 3.91 -2.83
CA PRO A 205 -17.86 3.10 -1.65
C PRO A 205 -16.76 2.06 -1.41
N LEU A 206 -16.41 1.79 -0.16
CA LEU A 206 -15.33 0.84 0.15
C LEU A 206 -15.62 -0.56 -0.43
N ASP A 207 -16.88 -0.98 -0.43
CA ASP A 207 -17.35 -2.28 -0.91
C ASP A 207 -17.11 -2.51 -2.41
N VAL A 208 -16.90 -1.43 -3.17
CA VAL A 208 -16.49 -1.53 -4.58
C VAL A 208 -15.02 -2.00 -4.66
N MET A 209 -14.19 -1.69 -3.68
CA MET A 209 -12.74 -1.95 -3.72
C MET A 209 -12.34 -3.18 -2.90
N LEU A 210 -13.07 -3.45 -1.81
CA LEU A 210 -12.77 -4.50 -0.83
C LEU A 210 -14.05 -5.28 -0.53
N ASP A 211 -13.96 -6.61 -0.47
CA ASP A 211 -15.07 -7.44 0.01
C ASP A 211 -15.18 -7.33 1.54
N THR A 212 -15.89 -6.31 2.01
CA THR A 212 -16.00 -5.99 3.44
C THR A 212 -16.77 -7.04 4.21
N ASP A 213 -17.77 -7.69 3.61
CA ASP A 213 -18.51 -8.80 4.23
C ASP A 213 -17.62 -10.01 4.48
N HIS A 214 -16.73 -10.35 3.53
CA HIS A 214 -15.71 -11.37 3.75
C HIS A 214 -14.72 -10.99 4.83
N VAL A 215 -14.26 -9.73 4.89
CA VAL A 215 -13.37 -9.24 5.95
C VAL A 215 -14.04 -9.40 7.32
N ILE A 216 -15.29 -8.95 7.46
CA ILE A 216 -16.05 -9.00 8.71
C ILE A 216 -16.27 -10.46 9.16
N SER A 217 -16.70 -11.33 8.25
CA SER A 217 -16.97 -12.74 8.57
C SER A 217 -15.69 -13.53 8.90
N THR A 218 -14.58 -13.24 8.21
CA THR A 218 -13.30 -13.95 8.38
C THR A 218 -12.48 -13.46 9.57
N TRP A 219 -12.47 -12.14 9.82
CA TRP A 219 -11.64 -11.53 10.86
C TRP A 219 -12.39 -11.24 12.17
N LYS A 220 -13.71 -10.99 12.11
CA LYS A 220 -14.61 -10.79 13.27
C LYS A 220 -14.30 -9.58 14.18
N HIS A 221 -13.27 -8.79 13.87
CA HIS A 221 -12.89 -7.57 14.59
C HIS A 221 -13.16 -6.30 13.77
N SER A 222 -14.28 -6.25 13.06
CA SER A 222 -14.65 -5.09 12.23
C SER A 222 -16.15 -4.95 12.03
N ILE A 223 -16.57 -3.72 11.73
CA ILE A 223 -17.94 -3.34 11.37
C ILE A 223 -17.91 -2.37 10.19
N LYS A 224 -18.90 -2.42 9.30
CA LYS A 224 -19.06 -1.41 8.23
C LYS A 224 -19.34 -0.04 8.86
N PHE A 225 -18.90 1.03 8.21
CA PHE A 225 -19.20 2.39 8.66
C PHE A 225 -20.71 2.63 8.80
N GLU A 226 -21.48 2.24 7.79
CA GLU A 226 -22.94 2.44 7.79
C GLU A 226 -23.64 1.70 8.94
N ASP A 227 -23.19 0.50 9.28
CA ASP A 227 -23.77 -0.29 10.37
C ASP A 227 -23.38 0.27 11.72
N PHE A 228 -22.17 0.81 11.84
CA PHE A 228 -21.77 1.59 13.00
C PHE A 228 -22.67 2.82 13.16
N ILE A 229 -22.92 3.59 12.10
CA ILE A 229 -23.80 4.77 12.15
C ILE A 229 -25.24 4.39 12.54
N LYS A 230 -25.82 3.36 11.92
CA LYS A 230 -27.17 2.85 12.27
C LYS A 230 -27.25 2.41 13.73
N LEU A 231 -26.15 1.86 14.25
CA LEU A 231 -26.06 1.41 15.62
C LEU A 231 -25.97 2.59 16.59
N THR A 232 -25.13 3.59 16.32
CA THR A 232 -24.84 4.69 17.25
C THR A 232 -25.76 5.91 17.09
N ASN A 233 -26.49 6.00 15.98
CA ASN A 233 -27.47 7.04 15.72
C ASN A 233 -28.85 6.43 15.38
N PRO A 234 -29.85 6.53 16.28
CA PRO A 234 -31.17 5.95 16.04
C PRO A 234 -32.03 6.75 15.05
N ASP A 235 -31.57 7.92 14.58
CA ASP A 235 -32.29 8.71 13.58
C ASP A 235 -32.13 8.07 12.19
N PRO A 236 -33.19 7.49 11.59
CA PRO A 236 -33.10 6.85 10.29
C PRO A 236 -32.85 7.86 9.15
N SER A 237 -33.02 9.16 9.39
CA SER A 237 -32.68 10.22 8.43
C SER A 237 -31.21 10.62 8.47
N TYR A 238 -30.48 10.21 9.52
CA TYR A 238 -29.07 10.49 9.62
C TYR A 238 -28.27 9.60 8.67
N HIS A 239 -27.61 10.24 7.71
CA HIS A 239 -26.78 9.57 6.72
C HIS A 239 -25.38 10.16 6.72
N SER A 240 -24.38 9.30 6.79
CA SER A 240 -22.98 9.66 6.65
C SER A 240 -22.24 8.51 5.98
N ILE A 241 -21.26 8.86 5.14
CA ILE A 241 -20.27 7.91 4.62
C ILE A 241 -18.88 8.17 5.21
N GLY A 242 -18.76 9.11 6.16
CA GLY A 242 -17.51 9.58 6.75
C GLY A 242 -17.08 10.96 6.26
N MET A 243 -16.08 11.56 6.91
CA MET A 243 -15.58 12.89 6.56
C MET A 243 -14.74 12.85 5.28
N SER A 244 -14.85 13.91 4.46
CA SER A 244 -14.07 14.08 3.22
C SER A 244 -12.55 14.12 3.43
N THR A 245 -12.13 14.56 4.61
CA THR A 245 -10.73 14.56 5.05
C THR A 245 -10.26 13.21 5.57
N GLY A 246 -11.12 12.18 5.56
CA GLY A 246 -10.85 10.88 6.17
C GLY A 246 -10.77 10.90 7.71
N LYS A 247 -10.87 12.08 8.33
CA LYS A 247 -10.82 12.22 9.78
C LYS A 247 -12.04 11.61 10.46
N TRP A 248 -11.88 11.20 11.71
CA TRP A 248 -13.02 10.79 12.53
C TRP A 248 -13.82 12.00 13.04
N SER A 249 -15.13 12.03 12.81
CA SER A 249 -16.02 13.01 13.46
C SER A 249 -16.51 12.49 14.80
N THR A 250 -16.44 13.33 15.84
CA THR A 250 -17.04 13.00 17.14
C THR A 250 -18.56 13.02 17.12
N ASP A 251 -19.18 13.55 16.07
CA ASP A 251 -20.64 13.57 15.92
C ASP A 251 -21.20 12.16 15.76
N TYR A 252 -20.37 11.21 15.29
CA TYR A 252 -20.69 9.79 15.18
C TYR A 252 -20.75 9.07 16.54
N ASN A 253 -20.26 9.71 17.61
CA ASN A 253 -20.03 9.09 18.92
C ASN A 253 -21.18 9.29 19.90
N SER A 254 -22.38 9.63 19.42
CA SER A 254 -23.47 10.04 20.32
C SER A 254 -23.70 8.97 21.40
N LYS A 255 -23.54 9.35 22.69
CA LYS A 255 -23.69 8.49 23.88
C LYS A 255 -22.58 7.42 24.10
N LEU A 256 -21.46 7.48 23.39
CA LEU A 256 -20.33 6.57 23.59
C LEU A 256 -19.18 7.26 24.33
N THR A 257 -18.55 6.57 25.27
CA THR A 257 -17.30 7.05 25.87
C THR A 257 -16.17 7.04 24.83
N TYR A 258 -15.33 8.07 24.83
CA TYR A 258 -14.39 8.34 23.74
C TYR A 258 -13.02 8.74 24.26
N ARG A 259 -11.97 8.14 23.69
CA ARG A 259 -10.57 8.51 23.92
C ARG A 259 -9.85 8.69 22.58
N LYS A 260 -9.20 9.84 22.44
CA LYS A 260 -8.36 10.17 21.29
C LYS A 260 -6.89 9.89 21.61
N LEU A 261 -6.17 9.25 20.69
CA LEU A 261 -4.76 8.93 20.78
C LEU A 261 -3.99 9.71 19.70
N PRO A 262 -2.92 10.44 20.07
CA PRO A 262 -2.19 11.26 19.11
C PRO A 262 -1.36 10.41 18.12
N ASN A 263 -1.29 10.86 16.86
CA ASN A 263 -0.55 10.18 15.78
C ASN A 263 0.93 9.93 16.12
N ALA A 264 1.54 10.81 16.93
CA ALA A 264 2.95 10.69 17.35
C ALA A 264 3.26 9.38 18.10
N LEU A 265 2.25 8.73 18.70
CA LEU A 265 2.44 7.42 19.35
C LEU A 265 2.71 6.29 18.35
N PHE A 266 2.28 6.46 17.10
CA PHE A 266 2.35 5.43 16.04
C PHE A 266 3.40 5.75 14.97
N THR A 267 3.94 6.97 14.97
CA THR A 267 4.91 7.46 13.99
C THR A 267 6.29 7.75 14.60
N ASN A 268 6.53 7.34 15.85
CA ASN A 268 7.83 7.48 16.50
C ASN A 268 8.77 6.31 16.16
N PHE A 269 9.47 6.42 15.03
CA PHE A 269 10.42 5.39 14.56
C PHE A 269 11.71 5.29 15.38
N SER A 270 11.91 6.13 16.41
CA SER A 270 13.04 5.98 17.34
C SER A 270 12.83 4.82 18.32
N LEU A 271 11.57 4.41 18.49
CA LEU A 271 11.14 3.28 19.31
C LEU A 271 10.81 2.09 18.41
N THR A 272 10.90 0.90 18.98
CA THR A 272 10.44 -0.34 18.36
C THR A 272 9.04 -0.63 18.89
N MET A 273 8.03 -0.44 18.05
CA MET A 273 6.67 -0.83 18.43
C MET A 273 6.54 -2.34 18.31
N VAL A 274 6.00 -2.96 19.36
CA VAL A 274 5.73 -4.39 19.41
C VAL A 274 4.28 -4.66 19.80
N ASP A 275 3.78 -5.85 19.48
CA ASP A 275 2.43 -6.29 19.90
C ASP A 275 2.27 -6.25 21.42
N LYS A 276 3.17 -6.91 22.14
CA LYS A 276 3.26 -7.00 23.60
C LYS A 276 4.72 -6.88 24.03
N LEU A 277 4.98 -6.34 25.20
CA LEU A 277 6.31 -6.40 25.78
C LEU A 277 6.67 -7.86 26.06
N PRO A 278 7.89 -8.27 25.69
CA PRO A 278 8.24 -9.67 25.77
C PRO A 278 8.50 -10.05 27.24
N LYS A 279 7.94 -11.18 27.69
CA LYS A 279 8.04 -11.63 29.11
C LYS A 279 9.50 -11.65 29.60
N PRO A 280 9.79 -11.37 30.88
CA PRO A 280 11.15 -11.46 31.40
C PRO A 280 11.77 -12.85 31.14
N ILE A 281 13.06 -12.87 30.80
CA ILE A 281 13.84 -14.09 30.56
C ILE A 281 15.12 -14.00 31.39
N GLU A 282 15.49 -15.09 32.08
CA GLU A 282 16.75 -15.17 32.82
C GLU A 282 17.94 -15.14 31.84
N PRO A 283 18.93 -14.25 32.03
CA PRO A 283 20.08 -14.18 31.13
C PRO A 283 21.01 -15.39 31.28
N LEU A 284 21.66 -15.79 30.19
CA LEU A 284 22.73 -16.79 30.23
C LEU A 284 23.96 -16.28 31.02
N ILE A 285 24.23 -14.99 30.90
CA ILE A 285 25.38 -14.32 31.53
C ILE A 285 24.85 -13.14 32.33
N ASP A 286 24.96 -13.22 33.65
CA ASP A 286 24.81 -12.03 34.48
C ASP A 286 26.12 -11.23 34.47
N PHE A 287 26.16 -10.13 33.73
CA PHE A 287 27.35 -9.28 33.70
C PHE A 287 27.59 -8.52 35.01
N LYS A 288 26.61 -8.45 35.92
CA LYS A 288 26.79 -7.90 37.25
C LYS A 288 27.40 -8.93 38.20
N ASP A 289 27.13 -10.21 37.98
CA ASP A 289 27.68 -11.32 38.74
C ASP A 289 28.13 -12.47 37.82
N ARG A 290 29.36 -12.37 37.30
CA ARG A 290 29.93 -13.39 36.40
C ARG A 290 30.13 -14.75 37.05
N SER A 291 30.03 -14.84 38.39
CA SER A 291 30.13 -16.12 39.10
C SER A 291 28.86 -16.95 38.92
N LYS A 292 27.73 -16.30 38.66
CA LYS A 292 26.44 -16.94 38.41
C LYS A 292 26.31 -17.34 36.94
N LYS A 293 26.86 -18.51 36.59
CA LYS A 293 26.64 -19.14 35.28
C LYS A 293 25.40 -20.02 35.33
N THR A 294 24.42 -19.74 34.46
CA THR A 294 23.20 -20.55 34.32
C THR A 294 23.35 -21.65 33.26
N ALA A 295 24.46 -21.66 32.51
CA ALA A 295 24.71 -22.62 31.44
C ALA A 295 26.18 -23.10 31.37
N PRO A 296 26.44 -24.27 30.73
CA PRO A 296 27.79 -24.80 30.47
C PRO A 296 28.70 -23.84 29.68
N ASP A 297 30.01 -23.92 29.94
CA ASP A 297 31.03 -23.05 29.32
C ASP A 297 30.99 -22.96 27.79
N PRO A 298 30.76 -24.04 27.01
CA PRO A 298 30.63 -23.94 25.56
C PRO A 298 29.47 -23.04 25.11
N ILE A 299 28.34 -23.07 25.83
CA ILE A 299 27.17 -22.24 25.56
C ILE A 299 27.46 -20.79 25.92
N ILE A 300 28.12 -20.55 27.04
CA ILE A 300 28.57 -19.20 27.45
C ILE A 300 29.51 -18.59 26.40
N LYS A 301 30.53 -19.35 25.95
CA LYS A 301 31.45 -18.89 24.90
C LYS A 301 30.75 -18.56 23.59
N LYS A 302 29.78 -19.40 23.16
CA LYS A 302 28.96 -19.14 21.99
C LYS A 302 28.13 -17.86 22.16
N CYS A 303 27.54 -17.67 23.34
CA CYS A 303 26.78 -16.46 23.63
C CYS A 303 27.65 -15.20 23.57
N GLU A 304 28.85 -15.22 24.18
CA GLU A 304 29.80 -14.10 24.11
C GLU A 304 30.19 -13.78 22.67
N SER A 305 30.48 -14.78 21.84
CA SER A 305 30.73 -14.64 20.40
C SER A 305 29.58 -13.91 19.69
N THR A 306 28.34 -14.33 19.95
CA THR A 306 27.14 -13.76 19.31
C THR A 306 26.92 -12.32 19.72
N LEU A 307 27.05 -12.01 21.00
CA LEU A 307 26.92 -10.64 21.51
C LEU A 307 28.02 -9.72 20.95
N ASN A 308 29.25 -10.21 20.83
CA ASN A 308 30.37 -9.48 20.23
C ASN A 308 30.13 -9.20 18.73
N ARG A 309 29.59 -10.19 17.99
CA ARG A 309 29.20 -10.02 16.59
C ARG A 309 28.13 -8.93 16.44
N LEU A 310 27.07 -8.96 17.24
CA LEU A 310 26.00 -7.96 17.22
C LEU A 310 26.53 -6.54 17.54
N ALA A 311 27.42 -6.42 18.53
CA ALA A 311 28.06 -5.15 18.86
C ALA A 311 28.92 -4.62 17.72
N THR A 312 29.65 -5.48 17.02
CA THR A 312 30.49 -5.12 15.87
C THR A 312 29.66 -4.68 14.68
N LEU A 313 28.59 -5.42 14.36
CA LEU A 313 27.69 -5.10 13.25
C LEU A 313 26.94 -3.78 13.48
N SER A 314 26.53 -3.52 14.72
CA SER A 314 25.86 -2.26 15.09
C SER A 314 26.75 -1.04 14.86
N ARG A 315 28.08 -1.17 15.06
CA ARG A 315 29.05 -0.09 14.78
C ARG A 315 29.31 0.10 13.29
N LYS A 316 29.34 -0.97 12.49
CA LYS A 316 29.58 -0.85 11.03
C LYS A 316 28.43 -0.17 10.29
N ARG A 317 27.21 -0.31 10.81
CA ARG A 317 26.01 0.27 10.19
C ARG A 317 25.97 1.80 10.23
N SER A 318 26.73 2.44 11.13
CA SER A 318 26.90 3.90 11.10
C SER A 318 27.87 4.38 10.02
N ILE A 319 28.51 3.47 9.27
CA ILE A 319 29.63 3.79 8.36
C ILE A 319 29.37 3.31 6.91
N SER A 320 28.43 2.40 6.63
CA SER A 320 28.20 1.92 5.25
C SER A 320 26.76 1.45 4.98
N SER A 321 26.28 1.76 3.77
CA SER A 321 24.97 1.38 3.20
C SER A 321 24.87 -0.13 2.92
N ILE A 322 23.62 -0.60 2.85
CA ILE A 322 23.19 -2.00 2.89
C ILE A 322 23.66 -2.79 1.66
N GLN A 323 24.44 -3.87 1.86
CA GLN A 323 24.67 -4.90 0.83
C GLN A 323 23.66 -6.04 0.99
N HIS A 324 23.00 -6.43 -0.11
CA HIS A 324 22.07 -7.56 -0.15
C HIS A 324 22.83 -8.91 -0.19
N VAL A 325 22.36 -9.88 0.61
CA VAL A 325 22.82 -11.28 0.58
C VAL A 325 21.91 -12.05 -0.39
N SER A 326 22.46 -12.78 -1.36
CA SER A 326 21.67 -13.53 -2.35
C SER A 326 21.09 -14.83 -1.77
N SER A 327 19.87 -15.15 -2.21
CA SER A 327 19.07 -16.31 -1.78
C SER A 327 19.69 -17.67 -2.09
N ASP A 328 20.47 -17.80 -3.16
CA ASP A 328 21.03 -19.08 -3.61
C ASP A 328 22.06 -19.69 -2.64
N SER A 329 22.62 -18.89 -1.74
CA SER A 329 23.57 -19.37 -0.73
C SER A 329 22.89 -20.05 0.48
N HIS A 330 21.59 -19.87 0.67
CA HIS A 330 20.87 -20.37 1.84
C HIS A 330 20.57 -21.87 1.80
N GLN A 331 20.24 -22.42 0.61
CA GLN A 331 19.77 -23.81 0.49
C GLN A 331 20.89 -24.84 0.72
N LYS A 332 22.13 -24.53 0.31
CA LYS A 332 23.30 -25.39 0.58
C LYS A 332 23.71 -25.39 2.06
N ARG A 333 23.47 -24.30 2.80
CA ARG A 333 23.81 -24.21 4.24
C ARG A 333 22.78 -24.90 5.15
N GLN A 334 21.50 -24.90 4.78
CA GLN A 334 20.46 -25.57 5.57
C GLN A 334 20.70 -27.09 5.73
N ASN A 335 21.21 -27.76 4.69
CA ASN A 335 21.50 -29.19 4.74
C ASN A 335 22.72 -29.56 5.61
N GLN A 336 23.62 -28.60 5.89
CA GLN A 336 24.77 -28.81 6.76
C GLN A 336 24.41 -28.59 8.24
N ALA A 337 23.54 -27.61 8.53
CA ALA A 337 23.04 -27.33 9.88
C ALA A 337 22.24 -28.50 10.49
N LEU A 338 21.53 -29.29 9.67
CA LEU A 338 20.79 -30.49 10.12
C LEU A 338 21.70 -31.63 10.60
N LYS A 339 22.97 -31.67 10.19
CA LYS A 339 23.94 -32.69 10.64
C LYS A 339 24.66 -32.30 11.94
N GLU A 340 24.70 -31.02 12.29
CA GLU A 340 25.37 -30.51 13.49
C GLU A 340 24.45 -30.41 14.73
N GLN A 341 23.13 -30.62 14.57
CA GLN A 341 22.14 -30.53 15.65
C GLN A 341 22.30 -31.55 16.80
N ASN A 342 23.18 -32.55 16.66
CA ASN A 342 23.39 -33.58 17.70
C ASN A 342 24.50 -33.24 18.69
N GLN A 343 25.18 -32.10 18.58
CA GLN A 343 26.15 -31.63 19.57
C GLN A 343 25.91 -30.16 19.90
N PHE A 344 25.22 -29.95 21.02
CA PHE A 344 24.84 -28.65 21.58
C PHE A 344 23.78 -27.88 20.77
N PRO A 345 22.87 -27.18 21.44
CA PRO A 345 21.99 -26.20 20.80
C PRO A 345 22.83 -25.00 20.32
N SER A 346 23.40 -25.10 19.13
CA SER A 346 24.13 -24.02 18.47
C SER A 346 23.25 -23.35 17.42
N TRP A 347 23.08 -22.03 17.51
CA TRP A 347 22.53 -21.24 16.41
C TRP A 347 23.64 -20.84 15.42
N ASP A 348 23.27 -20.79 14.14
CA ASP A 348 24.18 -20.34 13.08
C ASP A 348 24.29 -18.81 13.08
N GLU A 349 25.42 -18.29 13.54
CA GLU A 349 25.71 -16.85 13.55
C GLU A 349 25.85 -16.28 12.13
N SER A 350 26.05 -17.12 11.11
CA SER A 350 26.07 -16.69 9.70
C SER A 350 24.72 -16.14 9.22
N LEU A 351 23.63 -16.52 9.90
CA LEU A 351 22.28 -16.00 9.67
C LEU A 351 21.99 -14.68 10.41
N ILE A 352 23.00 -14.09 11.07
CA ILE A 352 22.90 -12.80 11.75
C ILE A 352 23.58 -11.72 10.90
N THR A 353 22.76 -10.79 10.42
CA THR A 353 23.14 -9.67 9.55
C THR A 353 22.60 -8.36 10.12
N GLY A 354 23.50 -7.51 10.63
CA GLY A 354 23.08 -6.31 11.35
C GLY A 354 22.30 -6.64 12.62
N ASP A 355 21.08 -6.11 12.72
CA ASP A 355 20.10 -6.42 13.76
C ASP A 355 19.08 -7.48 13.32
N GLN A 356 19.29 -8.15 12.19
CA GLN A 356 18.36 -9.11 11.62
C GLN A 356 18.90 -10.55 11.74
N LEU A 357 18.00 -11.46 12.10
CA LEU A 357 18.16 -12.91 12.06
C LEU A 357 17.28 -13.43 10.92
N THR A 358 17.84 -14.28 10.05
CA THR A 358 17.15 -14.80 8.85
C THR A 358 17.14 -16.33 8.81
N GLY A 359 16.51 -16.90 7.78
CA GLY A 359 16.46 -18.34 7.56
C GLY A 359 15.77 -19.07 8.70
N ASN A 360 16.39 -20.10 9.26
CA ASN A 360 15.78 -20.86 10.36
C ASN A 360 15.63 -20.02 11.64
N LEU A 361 16.51 -19.03 11.89
CA LEU A 361 16.44 -18.19 13.09
C LEU A 361 15.21 -17.28 13.11
N SER A 362 14.61 -16.98 11.96
CA SER A 362 13.39 -16.18 11.88
C SER A 362 12.12 -17.02 11.91
N ASN A 363 12.22 -18.34 11.80
CA ASN A 363 11.05 -19.22 11.68
C ASN A 363 10.75 -20.04 12.92
N VAL A 364 11.67 -20.11 13.88
CA VAL A 364 11.45 -20.83 15.14
C VAL A 364 11.95 -20.02 16.34
N ASP A 365 11.47 -20.38 17.52
CA ASP A 365 12.00 -19.87 18.77
C ASP A 365 13.31 -20.58 19.13
N HIS A 366 14.26 -19.82 19.66
CA HIS A 366 15.56 -20.33 20.10
C HIS A 366 15.79 -19.92 21.56
N PRO A 367 15.29 -20.69 22.56
CA PRO A 367 15.30 -20.26 23.96
C PRO A 367 16.67 -19.82 24.49
N LEU A 368 17.74 -20.55 24.14
CA LEU A 368 19.10 -20.19 24.56
C LEU A 368 19.64 -18.95 23.85
N LEU A 369 19.25 -18.70 22.59
CA LEU A 369 19.57 -17.44 21.92
C LEU A 369 18.84 -16.28 22.60
N GLU A 370 17.57 -16.45 22.97
CA GLU A 370 16.82 -15.43 23.71
C GLU A 370 17.43 -15.12 25.08
N GLN A 371 17.82 -16.14 25.85
CA GLN A 371 18.54 -15.95 27.12
C GLN A 371 19.92 -15.32 26.90
N CYS A 372 20.61 -15.66 25.81
CA CYS A 372 21.86 -15.00 25.45
C CYS A 372 21.66 -13.50 25.22
N LEU A 373 20.69 -13.14 24.39
CA LEU A 373 20.36 -11.75 24.08
C LEU A 373 19.92 -10.98 25.34
N ALA A 374 19.14 -11.61 26.22
CA ALA A 374 18.72 -11.04 27.49
C ALA A 374 19.92 -10.64 28.38
N SER A 375 21.07 -11.30 28.24
CA SER A 375 22.31 -10.95 28.96
C SER A 375 22.80 -9.53 28.67
N LYS A 376 22.41 -8.93 27.53
CA LYS A 376 22.68 -7.51 27.20
C LYS A 376 21.41 -6.66 27.14
N ASN A 377 20.34 -7.09 27.79
CA ASN A 377 19.04 -6.43 27.73
C ASN A 377 18.51 -6.26 26.29
N LEU A 378 18.85 -7.22 25.42
CA LEU A 378 18.35 -7.31 24.06
C LEU A 378 17.24 -8.35 24.01
N ARG A 379 16.28 -8.14 23.12
CA ARG A 379 15.17 -9.06 22.85
C ARG A 379 14.95 -9.17 21.36
N THR A 380 14.36 -10.27 20.94
CA THR A 380 13.96 -10.44 19.56
C THR A 380 12.51 -10.04 19.33
N ALA A 381 12.19 -9.69 18.09
CA ALA A 381 10.83 -9.55 17.62
C ALA A 381 10.75 -9.96 16.14
N TYR A 382 9.76 -10.79 15.83
CA TYR A 382 9.42 -11.30 14.52
C TYR A 382 8.88 -10.21 13.58
N GLY A 383 9.20 -10.31 12.30
CA GLY A 383 8.70 -9.46 11.24
C GLY A 383 9.04 -10.02 9.87
N PHE A 384 9.21 -9.14 8.88
CA PHE A 384 9.55 -9.49 7.49
C PHE A 384 10.60 -8.53 6.95
N THR A 385 11.40 -8.98 5.98
CA THR A 385 12.50 -8.19 5.42
C THR A 385 12.06 -6.86 4.79
N LEU A 386 13.01 -5.94 4.56
CA LEU A 386 12.79 -4.62 3.94
C LEU A 386 12.06 -4.68 2.59
N ALA A 387 12.27 -5.74 1.79
CA ALA A 387 11.54 -5.95 0.54
C ALA A 387 10.02 -6.07 0.76
N GLY A 388 9.60 -6.68 1.87
CA GLY A 388 8.20 -6.69 2.28
C GLY A 388 7.68 -5.32 2.72
N TRP A 389 8.55 -4.38 3.10
CA TRP A 389 8.13 -3.10 3.68
C TRP A 389 7.50 -2.19 2.64
N TRP A 390 8.20 -1.98 1.53
CA TRP A 390 7.70 -1.14 0.44
C TRP A 390 6.54 -1.79 -0.32
N MET A 391 6.62 -3.10 -0.49
CA MET A 391 5.58 -3.90 -1.11
C MET A 391 4.34 -4.09 -0.21
N LYS A 392 4.44 -3.78 1.09
CA LYS A 392 3.34 -3.93 2.06
C LYS A 392 2.81 -5.37 2.09
N ALA A 393 3.73 -6.33 2.22
CA ALA A 393 3.41 -7.75 2.21
C ALA A 393 4.32 -8.54 3.15
N PRO A 394 3.80 -9.61 3.80
CA PRO A 394 4.62 -10.58 4.53
C PRO A 394 5.55 -11.37 3.59
N TYR A 395 6.68 -10.75 3.23
CA TYR A 395 7.68 -11.29 2.31
C TYR A 395 9.01 -11.55 3.01
N VAL A 396 9.45 -12.81 2.97
CA VAL A 396 10.63 -13.36 3.66
C VAL A 396 10.63 -13.07 5.17
N PRO A 397 10.33 -14.08 6.01
CA PRO A 397 10.36 -13.92 7.46
C PRO A 397 11.71 -13.44 7.99
N ALA A 398 11.67 -12.48 8.91
CA ALA A 398 12.83 -11.96 9.62
C ALA A 398 12.56 -11.91 11.13
N LYS A 399 13.62 -11.92 11.94
CA LYS A 399 13.54 -11.65 13.37
C LYS A 399 14.57 -10.58 13.72
N TYR A 400 14.16 -9.56 14.45
CA TYR A 400 14.94 -8.37 14.74
C TYR A 400 15.42 -8.38 16.18
N VAL A 401 16.70 -8.09 16.40
CA VAL A 401 17.28 -7.92 17.74
C VAL A 401 17.21 -6.45 18.12
N LYS A 402 16.47 -6.13 19.17
CA LYS A 402 16.28 -4.75 19.64
C LYS A 402 16.58 -4.62 21.13
N PRO A 403 17.07 -3.45 21.59
CA PRO A 403 17.16 -3.18 23.02
C PRO A 403 15.77 -3.17 23.67
N LEU A 404 15.60 -3.86 24.79
CA LEU A 404 14.33 -3.90 25.52
C LEU A 404 13.87 -2.50 25.94
N THR A 405 14.81 -1.61 26.30
CA THR A 405 14.53 -0.21 26.66
C THR A 405 13.97 0.63 25.51
N LYS A 406 14.05 0.14 24.27
CA LYS A 406 13.47 0.80 23.09
C LYS A 406 12.17 0.14 22.63
N MET A 407 11.76 -0.97 23.24
CA MET A 407 10.51 -1.64 22.88
C MET A 407 9.32 -0.99 23.60
N VAL A 408 8.23 -0.78 22.88
CA VAL A 408 6.94 -0.36 23.44
C VAL A 408 5.86 -1.31 22.96
N GLY A 409 5.20 -1.98 23.91
CA GLY A 409 4.07 -2.87 23.62
C GLY A 409 2.79 -2.09 23.43
N TRP A 410 2.16 -2.23 22.27
CA TRP A 410 0.87 -1.61 21.98
C TRP A 410 -0.23 -2.16 22.88
N TRP A 411 -0.29 -3.48 23.06
CA TRP A 411 -1.22 -4.06 24.03
C TRP A 411 -0.96 -3.46 25.41
N ASP A 412 0.27 -3.52 25.92
CA ASP A 412 0.60 -3.03 27.28
C ASP A 412 0.22 -1.56 27.50
N SER A 413 0.34 -0.74 26.46
CA SER A 413 0.07 0.70 26.53
C SER A 413 -1.41 1.08 26.34
N LEU A 414 -2.18 0.26 25.61
CA LEU A 414 -3.51 0.65 25.11
C LEU A 414 -4.65 -0.24 25.63
N HIS A 415 -4.38 -1.48 26.06
CA HIS A 415 -5.43 -2.44 26.45
C HIS A 415 -6.23 -2.00 27.68
N SER A 416 -5.63 -1.17 28.55
CA SER A 416 -6.26 -0.67 29.76
C SER A 416 -7.29 0.43 29.51
N TYR A 417 -7.35 0.98 28.29
CA TYR A 417 -8.37 1.95 27.93
C TYR A 417 -9.72 1.26 27.78
N ASP A 418 -10.67 1.65 28.63
CA ASP A 418 -12.00 1.04 28.73
C ASP A 418 -13.06 1.80 27.92
N GLU A 419 -12.71 2.94 27.32
CA GLU A 419 -13.64 3.72 26.51
C GLU A 419 -14.21 2.90 25.35
N GLN A 420 -15.48 3.11 25.05
CA GLN A 420 -16.17 2.44 23.96
C GLN A 420 -15.55 2.80 22.62
N ILE A 421 -15.07 4.02 22.42
CA ILE A 421 -14.33 4.41 21.21
C ILE A 421 -12.89 4.75 21.59
N LEU A 422 -11.95 4.04 20.98
CA LEU A 422 -10.55 4.42 20.93
C LEU A 422 -10.24 4.94 19.53
N HIS A 423 -9.89 6.22 19.43
CA HIS A 423 -9.58 6.89 18.16
C HIS A 423 -8.06 7.06 18.01
N ILE A 424 -7.49 6.49 16.94
CA ILE A 424 -6.11 6.75 16.50
C ILE A 424 -6.08 7.90 15.49
N GLU A 425 -5.47 9.02 15.87
CA GLU A 425 -5.27 10.16 14.96
C GLU A 425 -4.25 9.88 13.88
N GLY A 426 -4.43 10.58 12.76
CA GLY A 426 -3.46 10.74 11.72
C GLY A 426 -3.19 9.49 10.89
N GLU A 427 -2.10 9.59 10.14
CA GLU A 427 -1.80 8.66 9.06
C GLU A 427 -0.62 7.76 9.41
N ILE A 428 -0.84 6.44 9.32
CA ILE A 428 0.11 5.38 9.72
C ILE A 428 0.51 4.43 8.57
N HIS A 429 0.25 4.78 7.31
CA HIS A 429 0.67 3.98 6.15
C HIS A 429 2.18 4.00 5.91
N ASN A 430 2.87 5.02 6.43
CA ASN A 430 4.31 5.17 6.30
C ASN A 430 4.99 4.46 7.46
N GLY A 431 5.35 3.19 7.26
CA GLY A 431 5.98 2.33 8.25
C GLY A 431 5.53 0.88 8.07
N PHE A 432 6.47 -0.06 8.14
CA PHE A 432 6.18 -1.50 8.12
C PHE A 432 6.77 -2.20 9.36
N PRO A 433 6.08 -3.22 9.91
CA PRO A 433 4.71 -3.69 9.61
C PRO A 433 3.66 -2.65 10.02
N PRO A 434 2.34 -2.92 9.97
CA PRO A 434 1.31 -1.97 10.38
C PRO A 434 1.67 -0.99 11.51
N GLY A 435 1.78 0.31 11.21
CA GLY A 435 2.25 1.34 12.17
C GLY A 435 3.65 1.07 12.78
N SER A 436 4.52 0.40 12.01
CA SER A 436 5.83 -0.14 12.40
C SER A 436 5.83 -1.20 13.52
N MET A 437 4.71 -1.87 13.80
CA MET A 437 4.64 -2.93 14.81
C MET A 437 5.27 -4.24 14.33
N ILE A 438 6.28 -4.74 15.05
CA ILE A 438 6.78 -6.12 14.94
C ILE A 438 6.24 -7.01 16.08
N TRP A 439 6.38 -8.33 16.02
CA TRP A 439 5.73 -9.23 16.97
C TRP A 439 6.72 -9.90 17.91
N THR A 440 6.41 -9.99 19.20
CA THR A 440 7.25 -10.69 20.18
C THR A 440 7.03 -12.20 20.19
N SER A 441 6.10 -12.70 19.38
CA SER A 441 5.79 -14.12 19.22
C SER A 441 5.68 -14.51 17.74
N LEU A 442 5.98 -15.78 17.45
CA LEU A 442 5.79 -16.36 16.12
C LEU A 442 4.31 -16.36 15.72
N GLU A 443 3.44 -16.71 16.68
CA GLU A 443 1.98 -16.71 16.53
C GLU A 443 1.46 -15.34 16.11
N GLY A 444 1.88 -14.26 16.78
CA GLY A 444 1.45 -12.89 16.43
C GLY A 444 1.84 -12.48 15.00
N ARG A 445 3.06 -12.83 14.56
CA ARG A 445 3.49 -12.59 13.17
C ARG A 445 2.66 -13.40 12.18
N ASP A 446 2.42 -14.67 12.48
CA ASP A 446 1.70 -15.57 11.60
C ASP A 446 0.21 -15.20 11.51
N GLU A 447 -0.35 -14.61 12.57
CA GLU A 447 -1.69 -14.05 12.59
C GLU A 447 -1.82 -12.82 11.66
N TYR A 448 -0.80 -11.96 11.59
CA TYR A 448 -0.74 -10.91 10.57
C TYR A 448 -0.66 -11.48 9.15
N ARG A 449 0.18 -12.50 8.95
CA ARG A 449 0.27 -13.19 7.65
C ARG A 449 -1.09 -13.75 7.24
N ARG A 450 -1.83 -14.33 8.20
CA ARG A 450 -3.19 -14.84 8.02
C ARG A 450 -4.17 -13.73 7.62
N LEU A 451 -4.19 -12.62 8.36
CA LEU A 451 -5.03 -11.44 8.04
C LEU A 451 -4.86 -11.01 6.57
N VAL A 452 -3.62 -10.73 6.19
CA VAL A 452 -3.31 -10.12 4.88
C VAL A 452 -3.57 -11.11 3.73
N ARG A 453 -3.35 -12.41 3.96
CA ARG A 453 -3.51 -13.43 2.91
C ARG A 453 -4.94 -13.96 2.81
N GLU A 454 -5.69 -14.03 3.90
CA GLU A 454 -7.00 -14.69 3.93
C GLU A 454 -8.16 -13.70 3.97
N ALA A 455 -8.12 -12.72 4.88
CA ALA A 455 -9.25 -11.82 5.12
C ALA A 455 -9.31 -10.69 4.09
N ILE A 456 -8.17 -10.20 3.61
CA ILE A 456 -8.14 -9.15 2.59
C ILE A 456 -8.30 -9.77 1.20
N ARG A 457 -9.48 -9.57 0.60
CA ARG A 457 -9.74 -9.97 -0.79
C ARG A 457 -10.55 -8.93 -1.57
N PRO A 458 -10.31 -8.82 -2.90
CA PRO A 458 -11.18 -8.06 -3.78
C PRO A 458 -12.61 -8.64 -3.86
N PRO A 459 -13.62 -7.81 -4.21
CA PRO A 459 -14.95 -8.28 -4.57
C PRO A 459 -14.96 -9.37 -5.66
N GLU A 460 -15.89 -10.32 -5.55
CA GLU A 460 -15.96 -11.51 -6.42
C GLU A 460 -16.11 -11.17 -7.91
N ILE A 461 -16.81 -10.08 -8.24
CA ILE A 461 -16.95 -9.58 -9.61
C ILE A 461 -15.58 -9.46 -10.32
N TYR A 462 -14.55 -9.00 -9.63
CA TYR A 462 -13.21 -8.84 -10.22
C TYR A 462 -12.53 -10.18 -10.48
N GLN A 463 -12.78 -11.20 -9.63
CA GLN A 463 -12.31 -12.55 -9.89
C GLN A 463 -12.99 -13.17 -11.11
N ARG A 464 -14.29 -12.93 -11.28
CA ARG A 464 -15.06 -13.43 -12.42
C ARG A 464 -14.61 -12.80 -13.74
N ILE A 465 -14.42 -11.49 -13.77
CA ILE A 465 -13.89 -10.79 -14.94
C ILE A 465 -12.45 -11.25 -15.22
N ALA A 466 -11.59 -11.33 -14.21
CA ALA A 466 -10.23 -11.84 -14.39
C ALA A 466 -10.18 -13.27 -14.95
N ALA A 467 -11.14 -14.14 -14.62
CA ALA A 467 -11.24 -15.47 -15.23
C ALA A 467 -11.54 -15.39 -16.74
N LYS A 468 -12.42 -14.48 -17.18
CA LYS A 468 -12.66 -14.25 -18.62
C LYS A 468 -11.43 -13.70 -19.34
N LEU A 469 -10.75 -12.74 -18.72
CA LEU A 469 -9.54 -12.15 -19.29
C LEU A 469 -8.40 -13.16 -19.35
N GLU A 470 -8.31 -14.08 -18.39
CA GLU A 470 -7.36 -15.20 -18.42
C GLU A 470 -7.60 -16.09 -19.65
N LEU A 471 -8.85 -16.43 -19.97
CA LEU A 471 -9.15 -17.22 -21.18
C LEU A 471 -8.67 -16.52 -22.45
N LYS A 472 -8.89 -15.21 -22.53
CA LYS A 472 -8.44 -14.38 -23.66
C LYS A 472 -6.92 -14.31 -23.73
N MET A 473 -6.24 -14.16 -22.60
CA MET A 473 -4.77 -14.14 -22.54
C MET A 473 -4.20 -15.51 -22.94
N ARG A 474 -4.72 -16.59 -22.37
CA ARG A 474 -4.36 -17.97 -22.70
C ARG A 474 -4.57 -18.29 -24.18
N ALA A 475 -5.65 -17.80 -24.80
CA ALA A 475 -5.87 -17.97 -26.23
C ALA A 475 -4.77 -17.31 -27.09
N ARG A 476 -4.26 -16.14 -26.67
CA ARG A 476 -3.12 -15.47 -27.32
C ARG A 476 -1.81 -16.27 -27.20
N CYS A 477 -1.69 -17.11 -26.17
CA CYS A 477 -0.60 -18.06 -25.97
C CYS A 477 -0.93 -19.47 -26.51
N GLY A 478 -1.88 -19.60 -27.44
CA GLY A 478 -2.22 -20.88 -28.06
C GLY A 478 -2.77 -21.93 -27.09
N GLY A 479 -3.38 -21.53 -25.98
CA GLY A 479 -3.93 -22.44 -24.96
C GLY A 479 -2.98 -22.72 -23.80
N ARG A 480 -1.73 -22.26 -23.86
CA ARG A 480 -0.72 -22.46 -22.81
C ARG A 480 -0.92 -21.54 -21.61
N SER A 481 -0.23 -21.87 -20.53
CA SER A 481 -0.01 -20.93 -19.44
C SER A 481 0.79 -19.72 -19.96
N TRP A 482 0.70 -18.61 -19.25
CA TRP A 482 1.27 -17.33 -19.67
C TRP A 482 2.01 -16.67 -18.52
N VAL A 483 2.83 -15.69 -18.87
CA VAL A 483 3.67 -14.94 -17.95
C VAL A 483 3.15 -13.53 -17.81
N ALA A 484 3.37 -12.94 -16.64
CA ALA A 484 2.92 -11.58 -16.31
C ALA A 484 4.02 -10.76 -15.67
N SER A 485 3.93 -9.44 -15.83
CA SER A 485 4.75 -8.50 -15.08
C SER A 485 3.95 -7.27 -14.65
N HIS A 486 4.48 -6.53 -13.67
CA HIS A 486 3.96 -5.22 -13.26
C HIS A 486 5.05 -4.15 -13.43
N LEU A 487 4.77 -3.14 -14.25
CA LEU A 487 5.64 -1.99 -14.48
C LEU A 487 5.03 -0.74 -13.87
N ARG A 488 5.62 -0.26 -12.78
CA ARG A 488 5.19 0.98 -12.12
C ARG A 488 5.88 2.21 -12.74
N ARG A 489 5.06 3.14 -13.24
CA ARG A 489 5.42 4.43 -13.85
C ARG A 489 4.65 5.54 -13.10
N GLY A 490 4.11 6.53 -13.80
CA GLY A 490 3.30 7.60 -13.20
C GLY A 490 4.09 8.44 -12.20
N ASP A 491 3.58 8.58 -10.98
CA ASP A 491 4.22 9.29 -9.87
C ASP A 491 5.64 8.79 -9.54
N PHE A 492 5.94 7.51 -9.82
CA PHE A 492 7.29 6.96 -9.62
C PHE A 492 8.36 7.65 -10.49
N LEU A 493 7.97 8.27 -11.60
CA LEU A 493 8.89 9.09 -12.39
C LEU A 493 9.22 10.40 -11.67
N GLY A 494 8.25 11.00 -10.98
CA GLY A 494 8.42 12.22 -10.20
C GLY A 494 9.28 12.03 -8.95
N TYR A 495 9.20 10.85 -8.32
CA TYR A 495 10.06 10.46 -7.19
C TYR A 495 11.38 9.83 -7.62
N GLU A 496 11.64 9.73 -8.93
CA GLU A 496 12.81 9.05 -9.47
C GLU A 496 12.95 7.58 -9.01
N TRP A 497 11.85 6.93 -8.65
CA TRP A 497 11.80 5.49 -8.33
C TRP A 497 11.72 4.62 -9.59
N ALA A 498 11.24 5.18 -10.70
CA ALA A 498 11.30 4.57 -12.02
C ALA A 498 12.39 5.24 -12.88
N SER A 499 13.00 4.47 -13.79
CA SER A 499 13.92 5.04 -14.79
C SER A 499 13.17 5.97 -15.73
N LYS A 500 13.72 7.12 -16.12
CA LYS A 500 13.06 7.99 -17.12
C LYS A 500 12.91 7.26 -18.46
N ASP A 501 13.91 6.48 -18.82
CA ASP A 501 13.91 5.65 -20.03
C ASP A 501 13.26 4.28 -19.75
N ILE A 502 12.10 4.05 -20.37
CA ILE A 502 11.33 2.80 -20.25
C ILE A 502 12.13 1.57 -20.69
N THR A 503 13.05 1.71 -21.65
CA THR A 503 13.82 0.58 -22.18
C THR A 503 14.69 -0.09 -21.11
N ASN A 504 15.15 0.70 -20.13
CA ASN A 504 15.95 0.19 -19.02
C ASN A 504 15.12 -0.69 -18.09
N GLN A 505 13.92 -0.26 -17.70
CA GLN A 505 13.02 -1.10 -16.90
C GLN A 505 12.53 -2.32 -17.70
N TRP A 506 12.25 -2.15 -18.99
CA TRP A 506 11.86 -3.25 -19.87
C TRP A 506 12.91 -4.36 -19.90
N ARG A 507 14.20 -4.03 -20.05
CA ARG A 507 15.28 -5.03 -20.07
C ARG A 507 15.27 -5.94 -18.83
N TRP A 508 14.98 -5.38 -17.65
CA TRP A 508 14.85 -6.16 -16.42
C TRP A 508 13.62 -7.06 -16.42
N ILE A 509 12.49 -6.56 -16.92
CA ILE A 509 11.26 -7.34 -17.06
C ILE A 509 11.48 -8.50 -18.04
N GLU A 510 12.00 -8.22 -19.23
CA GLU A 510 12.26 -9.18 -20.29
C GLU A 510 13.17 -10.33 -19.79
N ASN A 511 14.32 -10.00 -19.18
CA ASN A 511 15.24 -10.99 -18.63
C ASN A 511 14.59 -11.90 -17.56
N ASN A 512 13.76 -11.33 -16.68
CA ASN A 512 13.13 -12.07 -15.60
C ASN A 512 11.94 -12.91 -16.06
N VAL A 513 11.20 -12.42 -17.04
CA VAL A 513 10.13 -13.18 -17.69
C VAL A 513 10.72 -14.36 -18.47
N ASP A 514 11.80 -14.17 -19.22
CA ASP A 514 12.50 -15.25 -19.92
C ASP A 514 13.01 -16.32 -18.95
N TYR A 515 13.51 -15.90 -17.79
CA TYR A 515 13.87 -16.82 -16.71
C TYR A 515 12.64 -17.61 -16.23
N GLY A 516 11.51 -16.94 -16.01
CA GLY A 516 10.25 -17.57 -15.61
C GLY A 516 9.74 -18.60 -16.61
N VAL A 517 9.81 -18.30 -17.91
CA VAL A 517 9.49 -19.25 -18.99
C VAL A 517 10.37 -20.49 -18.89
N LYS A 518 11.70 -20.31 -18.75
CA LYS A 518 12.65 -21.44 -18.62
C LYS A 518 12.36 -22.27 -17.35
N LEU A 519 12.05 -21.62 -16.24
CA LEU A 519 11.73 -22.27 -14.96
C LEU A 519 10.49 -23.17 -15.09
N LEU A 520 9.41 -22.66 -15.70
CA LEU A 520 8.17 -23.41 -15.90
C LEU A 520 8.33 -24.56 -16.89
N ASN A 521 9.13 -24.39 -17.94
CA ASN A 521 9.47 -25.47 -18.86
C ASN A 521 10.31 -26.56 -18.20
N TRP A 522 11.23 -26.17 -17.31
CA TRP A 522 12.05 -27.12 -16.56
C TRP A 522 11.24 -27.90 -15.53
N ASN A 523 10.27 -27.25 -14.86
CA ASN A 523 9.42 -27.90 -13.89
C ASN A 523 7.96 -27.41 -13.97
N THR A 524 7.13 -28.19 -14.66
CA THR A 524 5.70 -27.89 -14.81
C THR A 524 4.89 -28.11 -13.53
N THR A 525 5.45 -28.74 -12.47
CA THR A 525 4.72 -28.92 -11.21
C THR A 525 4.39 -27.59 -10.55
N PHE A 526 5.13 -26.52 -10.85
CA PHE A 526 4.82 -25.16 -10.39
C PHE A 526 3.48 -24.64 -10.92
N LEU A 527 2.96 -25.19 -12.02
CA LEU A 527 1.65 -24.82 -12.58
C LEU A 527 0.48 -25.51 -11.88
N LYS A 528 0.73 -26.55 -11.08
CA LYS A 528 -0.35 -27.31 -10.44
C LYS A 528 -1.16 -26.49 -9.44
N PRO A 529 -0.56 -25.74 -8.48
CA PRO A 529 -1.35 -24.95 -7.52
C PRO A 529 -2.23 -23.89 -8.19
N ILE A 530 -1.73 -23.24 -9.24
CA ILE A 530 -2.48 -22.22 -9.97
C ILE A 530 -3.60 -22.84 -10.83
N HIS A 531 -3.37 -24.01 -11.41
CA HIS A 531 -4.41 -24.79 -12.08
C HIS A 531 -5.49 -25.23 -11.09
N ASP A 532 -5.10 -25.79 -9.95
CA ASP A 532 -6.04 -26.25 -8.91
C ASP A 532 -6.90 -25.07 -8.40
N ALA A 533 -6.33 -23.86 -8.28
CA ALA A 533 -7.04 -22.67 -7.79
C ALA A 533 -7.93 -21.98 -8.85
N PHE A 534 -7.54 -21.98 -10.12
CA PHE A 534 -8.18 -21.14 -11.15
C PHE A 534 -8.54 -21.86 -12.46
N ASN A 535 -8.28 -23.16 -12.55
CA ASN A 535 -8.48 -23.97 -13.76
C ASN A 535 -7.70 -23.42 -15.00
N THR A 536 -6.49 -22.92 -14.78
CA THR A 536 -5.58 -22.42 -15.83
C THR A 536 -4.89 -23.56 -16.59
N SER A 537 -4.09 -23.28 -17.60
CA SER A 537 -3.37 -24.35 -18.33
C SER A 537 -2.18 -24.91 -17.52
N LEU A 538 -1.98 -26.23 -17.62
CA LEU A 538 -0.78 -26.92 -17.13
C LEU A 538 0.35 -26.98 -18.17
N GLU A 539 0.10 -26.55 -19.41
CA GLU A 539 1.13 -26.46 -20.44
C GLU A 539 1.98 -25.19 -20.21
N PRO A 540 3.31 -25.30 -20.09
CA PRO A 540 4.15 -24.14 -19.81
C PRO A 540 4.16 -23.14 -20.98
N PRO A 541 4.43 -21.84 -20.72
CA PRO A 541 4.60 -20.84 -21.77
C PRO A 541 5.79 -21.17 -22.68
N GLN A 542 5.75 -20.72 -23.92
CA GLN A 542 6.86 -20.82 -24.87
C GLN A 542 7.63 -19.51 -25.01
N ALA A 543 8.89 -19.60 -25.44
CA ALA A 543 9.65 -18.42 -25.81
C ALA A 543 8.96 -17.68 -26.98
N GLY A 544 8.75 -16.38 -26.81
CA GLY A 544 8.05 -15.54 -27.79
C GLY A 544 6.53 -15.47 -27.61
N ASP A 545 5.94 -16.24 -26.69
CA ASP A 545 4.54 -16.05 -26.29
C ASP A 545 4.34 -14.60 -25.78
N PRO A 546 3.16 -13.99 -26.01
CA PRO A 546 2.88 -12.65 -25.51
C PRO A 546 2.97 -12.56 -23.98
N LEU A 547 3.50 -11.45 -23.46
CA LEU A 547 3.57 -11.13 -22.04
C LEU A 547 2.40 -10.23 -21.65
N TYR A 548 1.68 -10.56 -20.58
CA TYR A 548 0.76 -9.59 -19.97
C TYR A 548 1.52 -8.59 -19.10
N LEU A 549 1.27 -7.29 -19.26
CA LEU A 549 1.90 -6.25 -18.46
C LEU A 549 0.88 -5.29 -17.86
N ALA A 550 0.77 -5.27 -16.53
CA ALA A 550 0.05 -4.21 -15.85
C ALA A 550 0.94 -2.97 -15.70
N THR A 551 0.43 -1.80 -16.11
CA THR A 551 1.16 -0.54 -16.04
C THR A 551 0.21 0.66 -15.99
N ASN A 552 0.62 1.68 -15.22
CA ASN A 552 -0.05 2.98 -15.19
C ASN A 552 0.55 4.00 -16.17
N THR A 553 1.38 3.59 -17.14
CA THR A 553 1.85 4.52 -18.18
C THR A 553 0.71 4.93 -19.12
N ARG A 554 0.72 6.20 -19.50
CA ARG A 554 -0.25 6.81 -20.42
C ARG A 554 0.43 7.55 -21.57
N LEU A 555 1.75 7.43 -21.68
CA LEU A 555 2.51 8.07 -22.74
C LEU A 555 2.43 7.20 -24.00
N ASP A 556 1.89 7.76 -25.08
CA ASP A 556 1.67 7.03 -26.34
C ASP A 556 2.92 6.33 -26.86
N ASP A 557 4.08 6.98 -26.77
CA ASP A 557 5.34 6.41 -27.26
C ASP A 557 5.83 5.25 -26.40
N GLU A 558 5.57 5.28 -25.08
CA GLU A 558 5.83 4.15 -24.19
C GLU A 558 4.89 2.99 -24.49
N LEU A 559 3.61 3.26 -24.71
CA LEU A 559 2.61 2.24 -25.06
C LEU A 559 2.93 1.58 -26.41
N LYS A 560 3.34 2.37 -27.42
CA LYS A 560 3.82 1.86 -28.72
C LYS A 560 5.07 1.01 -28.54
N PHE A 561 6.03 1.46 -27.74
CA PHE A 561 7.23 0.69 -27.44
C PHE A 561 6.88 -0.65 -26.80
N LEU A 562 6.02 -0.69 -25.77
CA LEU A 562 5.59 -1.93 -25.13
C LEU A 562 4.90 -2.88 -26.11
N ARG A 563 3.97 -2.37 -26.94
CA ARG A 563 3.31 -3.18 -27.97
C ARG A 563 4.29 -3.74 -29.00
N SER A 564 5.35 -3.01 -29.35
CA SER A 564 6.43 -3.51 -30.23
C SER A 564 7.20 -4.71 -29.64
N LYS A 565 7.05 -4.96 -28.33
CA LYS A 565 7.65 -6.07 -27.59
C LYS A 565 6.69 -7.23 -27.33
N ASN A 566 5.61 -7.32 -28.10
CA ASN A 566 4.58 -8.36 -27.94
C ASN A 566 3.91 -8.35 -26.54
N VAL A 567 3.82 -7.16 -25.94
CA VAL A 567 3.11 -6.95 -24.67
C VAL A 567 1.61 -6.84 -24.91
N VAL A 568 0.84 -7.51 -24.06
CA VAL A 568 -0.61 -7.39 -23.94
C VAL A 568 -0.95 -6.55 -22.72
N LEU A 569 -1.76 -5.52 -22.91
CA LEU A 569 -2.28 -4.64 -21.87
C LEU A 569 -3.73 -4.98 -21.54
N LEU A 570 -4.26 -4.45 -20.43
CA LEU A 570 -5.67 -4.61 -20.06
C LEU A 570 -6.61 -4.18 -21.19
N SER A 571 -6.31 -3.06 -21.87
CA SER A 571 -7.13 -2.54 -22.97
C SER A 571 -7.15 -3.44 -24.21
N ASP A 572 -6.23 -4.40 -24.33
CA ASP A 572 -6.20 -5.38 -25.41
C ASP A 572 -7.04 -6.64 -25.07
N LEU A 573 -7.50 -6.79 -23.82
CA LEU A 573 -8.29 -7.93 -23.32
C LEU A 573 -9.71 -7.54 -22.87
N LEU A 574 -9.85 -6.39 -22.20
CA LEU A 574 -11.09 -5.92 -21.61
C LEU A 574 -11.99 -5.28 -22.67
N ASP A 575 -13.08 -5.96 -23.02
CA ASP A 575 -14.03 -5.47 -24.02
C ASP A 575 -15.28 -4.81 -23.39
N GLU A 576 -16.16 -4.28 -24.23
CA GLU A 576 -17.39 -3.60 -23.78
C GLU A 576 -18.36 -4.53 -23.03
N SER A 577 -18.34 -5.84 -23.30
CA SER A 577 -19.16 -6.79 -22.56
C SER A 577 -18.65 -6.98 -21.13
N ASP A 578 -17.33 -7.05 -20.95
CA ASP A 578 -16.70 -7.11 -19.63
C ASP A 578 -16.92 -5.81 -18.85
N LYS A 579 -16.79 -4.65 -19.52
CA LYS A 579 -17.05 -3.34 -18.91
C LYS A 579 -18.50 -3.19 -18.47
N LYS A 580 -19.45 -3.65 -19.29
CA LYS A 580 -20.87 -3.67 -18.93
C LYS A 580 -21.13 -4.50 -17.68
N GLU A 581 -20.44 -5.64 -17.54
CA GLU A 581 -20.56 -6.48 -16.35
C GLU A 581 -19.89 -5.87 -15.11
N LEU A 582 -18.74 -5.21 -15.26
CA LEU A 582 -18.10 -4.42 -14.20
C LEU A 582 -18.97 -3.23 -13.75
N GLY A 583 -19.83 -2.73 -14.65
CA GLY A 583 -20.74 -1.62 -14.40
C GLY A 583 -19.98 -0.37 -13.96
N PHE A 584 -20.39 0.19 -12.82
CA PHE A 584 -19.76 1.37 -12.19
C PHE A 584 -18.23 1.23 -12.05
N SER A 585 -17.72 0.02 -11.76
CA SER A 585 -16.29 -0.22 -11.56
C SER A 585 -15.46 -0.08 -12.83
N ALA A 586 -16.04 -0.15 -14.03
CA ALA A 586 -15.29 -0.08 -15.28
C ALA A 586 -14.67 1.31 -15.56
N TYR A 587 -15.16 2.35 -14.89
CA TYR A 587 -14.83 3.74 -15.18
C TYR A 587 -13.61 4.26 -14.42
N PHE A 588 -13.19 3.56 -13.37
CA PHE A 588 -12.14 4.04 -12.48
C PHE A 588 -10.88 3.19 -12.61
N MET A 589 -9.73 3.84 -12.63
CA MET A 589 -8.46 3.14 -12.85
C MET A 589 -8.06 2.30 -11.65
N ASP A 590 -8.39 2.74 -10.42
CA ASP A 590 -8.08 2.00 -9.21
C ASP A 590 -8.86 0.68 -9.12
N THR A 591 -10.13 0.63 -9.57
CA THR A 591 -10.91 -0.62 -9.67
C THR A 591 -10.41 -1.51 -10.80
N LEU A 592 -10.07 -0.93 -11.96
CA LEU A 592 -9.44 -1.68 -13.05
C LEU A 592 -8.09 -2.28 -12.63
N ALA A 593 -7.29 -1.57 -11.84
CA ALA A 593 -6.05 -2.10 -11.28
C ALA A 593 -6.28 -3.29 -10.34
N ILE A 594 -7.43 -3.37 -9.66
CA ILE A 594 -7.82 -4.55 -8.87
C ILE A 594 -8.16 -5.74 -9.81
N VAL A 595 -8.82 -5.48 -10.94
CA VAL A 595 -9.04 -6.49 -11.98
C VAL A 595 -7.72 -7.01 -12.53
N GLU A 596 -6.76 -6.12 -12.84
CA GLU A 596 -5.42 -6.52 -13.30
C GLU A 596 -4.68 -7.37 -12.27
N GLN A 597 -4.74 -7.00 -10.99
CA GLN A 597 -4.15 -7.80 -9.91
C GLN A 597 -4.76 -9.20 -9.86
N CYS A 598 -6.10 -9.31 -9.97
CA CYS A 598 -6.78 -10.60 -10.05
C CYS A 598 -6.33 -11.39 -11.28
N LEU A 599 -6.24 -10.76 -12.46
CA LEU A 599 -5.76 -11.41 -13.68
C LEU A 599 -4.34 -11.95 -13.49
N ILE A 600 -3.41 -11.13 -13.01
CA ILE A 600 -2.00 -11.52 -12.80
C ILE A 600 -1.86 -12.68 -11.81
N MET A 601 -2.73 -12.79 -10.79
CA MET A 601 -2.71 -13.93 -9.86
C MET A 601 -2.83 -15.28 -10.59
N ARG A 602 -3.38 -15.30 -11.81
CA ARG A 602 -3.60 -16.48 -12.67
C ARG A 602 -2.46 -16.77 -13.67
N ALA A 603 -1.43 -15.94 -13.72
CA ALA A 603 -0.26 -16.16 -14.58
C ALA A 603 0.62 -17.30 -14.04
N GLY A 604 1.15 -18.16 -14.91
CA GLY A 604 2.08 -19.23 -14.51
C GLY A 604 3.32 -18.69 -13.81
N PHE A 605 3.82 -17.53 -14.26
CA PHE A 605 4.93 -16.80 -13.63
C PHE A 605 4.59 -15.31 -13.54
N PHE A 606 4.97 -14.67 -12.42
CA PHE A 606 4.83 -13.23 -12.22
C PHE A 606 6.16 -12.60 -11.82
N TYR A 607 6.46 -11.44 -12.43
CA TYR A 607 7.55 -10.56 -12.02
C TYR A 607 7.02 -9.17 -11.59
N GLY A 608 7.37 -8.73 -10.38
CA GLY A 608 6.88 -7.47 -9.82
C GLY A 608 7.96 -6.56 -9.24
N ASP A 609 7.69 -5.26 -9.23
CA ASP A 609 8.52 -4.25 -8.56
C ASP A 609 8.28 -4.24 -7.04
N GLY A 610 9.34 -4.47 -6.27
CA GLY A 610 9.34 -4.46 -4.80
C GLY A 610 8.97 -3.11 -4.17
N HIS A 611 8.98 -2.00 -4.93
CA HIS A 611 8.47 -0.71 -4.45
C HIS A 611 6.95 -0.58 -4.50
N SER A 612 6.26 -1.50 -5.19
CA SER A 612 4.84 -1.36 -5.45
C SER A 612 3.98 -2.22 -4.52
N SER A 613 3.06 -1.58 -3.81
CA SER A 613 2.04 -2.27 -3.00
C SER A 613 1.04 -3.10 -3.82
N VAL A 614 0.98 -2.87 -5.14
CA VAL A 614 0.26 -3.70 -6.12
C VAL A 614 0.87 -5.11 -6.17
N ALA A 615 2.20 -5.17 -6.30
CA ALA A 615 2.93 -6.45 -6.33
C ALA A 615 2.74 -7.23 -5.02
N GLY A 616 2.56 -6.52 -3.90
CA GLY A 616 2.31 -7.12 -2.60
C GLY A 616 0.98 -7.84 -2.51
N LEU A 617 -0.10 -7.28 -3.04
CA LEU A 617 -1.39 -7.99 -3.08
C LEU A 617 -1.29 -9.26 -3.91
N ILE A 618 -0.65 -9.15 -5.09
CA ILE A 618 -0.46 -10.26 -6.01
C ILE A 618 0.31 -11.38 -5.32
N LEU A 619 1.44 -11.07 -4.68
CA LEU A 619 2.22 -12.03 -3.89
C LEU A 619 1.36 -12.69 -2.82
N ASN A 620 0.69 -11.90 -1.98
CA ASN A 620 -0.08 -12.42 -0.85
C ASN A 620 -1.17 -13.39 -1.31
N ARG A 621 -1.88 -13.05 -2.38
CA ARG A 621 -2.94 -13.91 -2.93
C ARG A 621 -2.38 -15.14 -3.63
N ARG A 622 -1.26 -15.03 -4.35
CA ARG A 622 -0.61 -16.21 -4.96
C ARG A 622 -0.18 -17.21 -3.91
N VAL A 623 0.48 -16.75 -2.84
CA VAL A 623 0.90 -17.63 -1.75
C VAL A 623 -0.30 -18.19 -0.98
N PHE A 624 -1.40 -17.44 -0.82
CA PHE A 624 -2.65 -17.96 -0.27
C PHE A 624 -3.18 -19.19 -1.04
N TYR A 625 -3.08 -19.17 -2.37
CA TYR A 625 -3.46 -20.31 -3.23
C TYR A 625 -2.38 -21.41 -3.30
N GLY A 626 -1.34 -21.36 -2.46
CA GLY A 626 -0.26 -22.34 -2.45
C GLY A 626 0.69 -22.25 -3.65
N ILE A 627 0.67 -21.14 -4.38
CA ILE A 627 1.60 -20.90 -5.50
C ILE A 627 2.98 -20.55 -4.92
N ASP A 628 4.01 -21.24 -5.40
CA ASP A 628 5.38 -21.09 -4.91
C ASP A 628 5.93 -19.68 -5.16
N GLU A 629 6.68 -19.15 -4.20
CA GLU A 629 7.31 -17.82 -4.31
C GLU A 629 8.37 -17.78 -5.44
N GLN A 630 8.93 -18.91 -5.85
CA GLN A 630 9.86 -19.00 -6.98
C GLN A 630 9.24 -18.61 -8.33
N VAL A 631 7.92 -18.80 -8.48
CA VAL A 631 7.17 -18.34 -9.67
C VAL A 631 6.43 -17.02 -9.43
N THR A 632 6.78 -16.32 -8.35
CA THR A 632 6.25 -15.03 -7.95
C THR A 632 7.41 -14.10 -7.59
N LYS A 633 8.25 -13.81 -8.58
CA LYS A 633 9.51 -13.13 -8.37
C LYS A 633 9.30 -11.63 -8.13
N ILE A 634 9.82 -11.13 -7.01
CA ILE A 634 9.77 -9.71 -6.66
C ILE A 634 11.19 -9.18 -6.52
N GLU A 635 11.52 -8.12 -7.27
CA GLU A 635 12.80 -7.43 -7.19
C GLU A 635 12.61 -5.91 -7.25
N TYR A 636 13.60 -5.16 -6.75
CA TYR A 636 13.62 -3.72 -6.93
C TYR A 636 14.14 -3.38 -8.33
N LEU A 637 13.30 -2.77 -9.17
CA LEU A 637 13.67 -2.36 -10.54
C LEU A 637 14.72 -1.24 -10.57
N LYS A 638 14.89 -0.53 -9.45
CA LYS A 638 15.86 0.52 -9.19
C LYS A 638 16.10 0.54 -7.67
N GLN A 639 17.33 0.69 -7.16
CA GLN A 639 17.52 0.65 -5.70
C GLN A 639 17.09 1.95 -5.02
N PRO A 640 16.59 1.91 -3.77
CA PRO A 640 16.39 3.11 -2.97
C PRO A 640 17.70 3.92 -2.86
N GLY A 641 17.70 5.17 -3.33
CA GLY A 641 18.87 6.06 -3.37
C GLY A 641 19.47 6.30 -4.76
N ASP A 642 19.00 5.61 -5.80
CA ASP A 642 19.34 5.93 -7.20
C ASP A 642 18.48 7.10 -7.76
N GLY A 643 17.49 7.53 -7.00
CA GLY A 643 16.79 8.83 -7.12
C GLY A 643 17.06 9.60 -5.82
N GLN A 644 17.38 10.89 -5.96
CA GLN A 644 18.07 11.74 -4.96
C GLN A 644 17.78 11.46 -3.47
#